data_AF-A0A661BAQ3-F1
#
_entry.id   AF-A0A661BAQ3-F1
#
_cell.length_a   1.000
_cell.length_b   1.000
_cell.length_c   1.000
_cell.angle_alpha   90.00
_cell.angle_beta   90.00
_cell.angle_gamma   90.00
#
_symmetry.space_group_name_H-M   'P 1'
#
loop_
_entity.id
_entity.type
_entity.pdbx_description
1 polymer ?
#
loop_
_entity_poly.entity_id
_entity_poly.type
_entity_poly.pdbx_seq_one_letter_code
_entity_poly.pdbx_strand_id
1 'polypeptide(L)'
;SWTIKVDTHPPAITYNDPTAGATIPWTNTDPAPYDVDFIRNPTAEAASSPLDFAQYRIDAAGWANIFSGGGYDDYTTDWSIPWGDLAEGENEISLRVYDEAGNYTEHFYTLGSYGFVIQKDTQVPTIVYNYPSAGDSSNWYNADPGIVIDIDFGWVAHSPLNYARYQINGSDWQSIFEDDQSSDYTADWSIDWSMTREGLDSVNIVVADSAGNVLTHNFVTGSTGFLFRVDTTPPTITYTYPVQGGVTQWYATDPGAVIDIDFGWVENSPLDYAQYRIDGSDWQTIFDVDQSSDYTTDWSVNWSMLADAANEISVRVFDVAGNSTEHSPYADSTQANPMGFLYRKDATTPDIVAIQCWHENTHSSEIYQTEWQNDGIVSFTWTDAASPSGDTYFYEYNTDPGSTIDGTEPTTTDTYVDDYNLSEGDNWYFHVKPRNGAGTWGEEKVFNIYFDETMPSISYTYPTAGGGTYWYAEDPGNVIDIDFLRVDSYSPLNYARYRISDGAWHSIFEDDRTDDYEDNWGLTWADLGPGTNEIDLEVADSAGNVLFHNYVVSTSGFLFKKTTVKITSLLCYEENTHTTPISEASWQNDGEVSFVWAGENFDEHLTFYYRYDDSSDPTINADPSAADGNTGATTYDNDYPLDEGEKYYHVQGYKSTTGEWSNEAIFEIWYDGTAPTTAEIYTITEGSDYCDIDSSSSWVVYYGDDGAGSFTVKVKAADALSGLDKATFPNTVSDGGDDSPPEEGDWQFDWVYSFDAGGETYGAPRQTATIYVYDNAGNPASVTFDVDQDYVNPSAPTSITMNADGWDDPTTYDNDIQIFVEWDTASPPDDGGSDIYSYYGDFENTAPTSDIGTDLQEIAYCLEEYTGPGWYTYYIRAKDRVGNWSGTASDS
;
A
#
# COMPACT_ATOMS: atom_id res chain seq x y z
N SER A 1 -159.89 4.59 -67.21
CA SER A 1 -159.49 3.45 -66.35
C SER A 1 -158.25 3.87 -65.60
N TRP A 2 -158.20 3.67 -64.29
CA TRP A 2 -156.97 3.83 -63.50
C TRP A 2 -156.38 2.44 -63.29
N THR A 3 -155.07 2.28 -63.52
CA THR A 3 -154.34 1.05 -63.21
C THR A 3 -153.48 1.34 -61.98
N ILE A 4 -153.72 0.59 -60.90
CA ILE A 4 -152.86 0.60 -59.72
C ILE A 4 -151.81 -0.50 -59.92
N LYS A 5 -150.53 -0.14 -59.85
CA LYS A 5 -149.44 -1.11 -59.73
C LYS A 5 -149.17 -1.31 -58.23
N VAL A 6 -149.13 -2.56 -57.79
CA VAL A 6 -148.82 -2.93 -56.41
C VAL A 6 -147.57 -3.80 -56.46
N ASP A 7 -146.55 -3.39 -55.72
CA ASP A 7 -145.37 -4.19 -55.47
C ASP A 7 -145.33 -4.55 -53.98
N THR A 8 -145.03 -5.81 -53.70
CA THR A 8 -144.96 -6.37 -52.35
C THR A 8 -143.68 -7.17 -52.11
N HIS A 9 -142.73 -7.14 -53.03
CA HIS A 9 -141.52 -7.95 -52.93
C HIS A 9 -140.31 -7.07 -52.66
N PRO A 10 -139.51 -7.37 -51.62
CA PRO A 10 -138.36 -6.55 -51.32
C PRO A 10 -137.22 -6.74 -52.34
N PRO A 11 -136.37 -5.72 -52.51
CA PRO A 11 -135.09 -5.83 -53.24
C PRO A 11 -134.12 -6.81 -52.55
N ALA A 12 -133.06 -7.24 -53.23
CA ALA A 12 -132.04 -8.15 -52.68
C ALA A 12 -130.66 -7.47 -52.60
N ILE A 13 -129.82 -7.94 -51.67
CA ILE A 13 -128.41 -7.53 -51.54
C ILE A 13 -127.54 -8.75 -51.81
N THR A 14 -126.62 -8.65 -52.76
CA THR A 14 -125.70 -9.72 -53.15
C THR A 14 -124.27 -9.26 -52.89
N TYR A 15 -123.50 -10.08 -52.17
CA TYR A 15 -122.12 -9.79 -51.80
C TYR A 15 -121.18 -10.53 -52.75
N ASN A 16 -120.56 -9.82 -53.69
CA ASN A 16 -119.57 -10.39 -54.61
C ASN A 16 -118.16 -10.29 -54.01
N ASP A 17 -117.80 -9.13 -53.44
CA ASP A 17 -116.57 -8.90 -52.66
C ASP A 17 -116.73 -7.68 -51.72
N PRO A 18 -116.62 -7.84 -50.38
CA PRO A 18 -116.27 -9.04 -49.63
C PRO A 18 -117.41 -10.03 -49.53
N THR A 19 -117.08 -11.30 -49.23
CA THR A 19 -118.09 -12.32 -48.91
C THR A 19 -118.94 -11.89 -47.70
N ALA A 20 -120.22 -12.22 -47.72
CA ALA A 20 -121.13 -11.87 -46.64
C ALA A 20 -120.65 -12.39 -45.27
N GLY A 21 -120.61 -11.50 -44.28
CA GLY A 21 -120.14 -11.75 -42.93
C GLY A 21 -118.62 -11.91 -42.78
N ALA A 22 -117.84 -11.57 -43.82
CA ALA A 22 -116.38 -11.64 -43.77
C ALA A 22 -115.77 -10.53 -42.92
N THR A 23 -114.57 -10.80 -42.41
CA THR A 23 -113.67 -9.81 -41.82
C THR A 23 -112.57 -9.54 -42.83
N ILE A 24 -112.46 -8.29 -43.27
CA ILE A 24 -111.38 -7.84 -44.14
C ILE A 24 -110.11 -7.73 -43.28
N PRO A 25 -108.95 -8.26 -43.72
CA PRO A 25 -107.70 -8.17 -42.97
C PRO A 25 -107.36 -6.74 -42.58
N TRP A 26 -106.62 -6.61 -41.46
CA TRP A 26 -106.06 -5.33 -41.01
C TRP A 26 -105.40 -4.56 -42.16
N THR A 27 -105.71 -3.27 -42.24
CA THR A 27 -105.08 -2.38 -43.21
C THR A 27 -104.92 -0.96 -42.65
N ASN A 28 -103.83 -0.32 -43.04
CA ASN A 28 -103.54 1.07 -42.74
C ASN A 28 -103.88 2.04 -43.90
N THR A 29 -104.44 1.54 -44.99
CA THR A 29 -104.79 2.34 -46.18
C THR A 29 -106.24 2.12 -46.57
N ASP A 30 -106.81 3.10 -47.28
CA ASP A 30 -108.19 3.02 -47.79
C ASP A 30 -108.35 1.80 -48.71
N PRO A 31 -109.23 0.83 -48.39
CA PRO A 31 -109.41 -0.36 -49.20
C PRO A 31 -110.05 -0.04 -50.56
N ALA A 32 -109.94 -0.98 -51.50
CA ALA A 32 -110.64 -0.88 -52.77
C ALA A 32 -112.17 -0.77 -52.56
N PRO A 33 -112.91 -0.15 -53.51
CA PRO A 33 -114.37 -0.16 -53.49
C PRO A 33 -114.95 -1.57 -53.37
N TYR A 34 -116.08 -1.70 -52.68
CA TYR A 34 -116.76 -2.96 -52.42
C TYR A 34 -117.71 -3.32 -53.58
N ASP A 35 -117.63 -4.56 -54.04
CA ASP A 35 -118.52 -5.16 -55.04
C ASP A 35 -119.70 -5.81 -54.28
N VAL A 36 -120.67 -4.98 -53.90
CA VAL A 36 -121.93 -5.40 -53.30
C VAL A 36 -123.08 -4.83 -54.11
N ASP A 37 -123.80 -5.73 -54.76
CA ASP A 37 -124.88 -5.42 -55.68
C ASP A 37 -126.22 -5.30 -54.94
N PHE A 38 -127.03 -4.35 -55.39
CA PHE A 38 -128.42 -4.22 -54.99
C PHE A 38 -129.31 -4.55 -56.17
N ILE A 39 -130.10 -5.62 -56.06
CA ILE A 39 -130.84 -6.22 -57.17
C ILE A 39 -132.34 -5.98 -56.97
N ARG A 40 -133.03 -5.46 -57.99
CA ARG A 40 -134.49 -5.40 -58.00
C ARG A 40 -135.02 -6.82 -58.05
N ASN A 41 -135.87 -7.16 -57.07
CA ASN A 41 -136.39 -8.49 -56.78
C ASN A 41 -136.12 -9.55 -57.89
N PRO A 42 -135.18 -10.49 -57.66
CA PRO A 42 -134.68 -11.40 -58.70
C PRO A 42 -135.70 -12.47 -59.15
N THR A 43 -136.89 -12.52 -58.52
CA THR A 43 -137.89 -13.57 -58.78
C THR A 43 -139.17 -13.09 -59.47
N ALA A 44 -139.38 -11.77 -59.61
CA ALA A 44 -140.60 -11.21 -60.21
C ALA A 44 -140.43 -9.80 -60.84
N GLU A 45 -139.41 -9.60 -61.69
CA GLU A 45 -139.05 -8.29 -62.28
C GLU A 45 -140.21 -7.52 -62.96
N ALA A 46 -141.13 -8.23 -63.64
CA ALA A 46 -142.23 -7.58 -64.35
C ALA A 46 -143.30 -6.97 -63.42
N ALA A 47 -143.25 -7.26 -62.12
CA ALA A 47 -144.22 -6.81 -61.11
C ALA A 47 -143.60 -6.03 -59.94
N SER A 48 -142.28 -5.89 -59.87
CA SER A 48 -141.59 -5.09 -58.84
C SER A 48 -141.42 -3.63 -59.26
N SER A 49 -141.13 -2.75 -58.31
CA SER A 49 -140.75 -1.35 -58.51
C SER A 49 -139.22 -1.22 -58.62
N PRO A 50 -138.70 -0.19 -59.32
CA PRO A 50 -137.26 0.11 -59.33
C PRO A 50 -136.73 0.40 -57.92
N LEU A 51 -135.41 0.27 -57.72
CA LEU A 51 -134.75 0.65 -56.48
C LEU A 51 -134.84 2.17 -56.26
N ASP A 52 -135.09 2.60 -55.02
CA ASP A 52 -135.14 4.01 -54.61
C ASP A 52 -133.76 4.50 -54.13
N PHE A 53 -133.24 3.86 -53.08
CA PHE A 53 -131.94 4.15 -52.49
C PHE A 53 -131.38 2.93 -51.76
N ALA A 54 -130.05 2.85 -51.64
CA ALA A 54 -129.37 1.94 -50.73
C ALA A 54 -128.48 2.71 -49.78
N GLN A 55 -128.27 2.15 -48.59
CA GLN A 55 -127.52 2.76 -47.50
C GLN A 55 -126.62 1.74 -46.82
N TYR A 56 -125.50 2.24 -46.32
CA TYR A 56 -124.66 1.53 -45.36
C TYR A 56 -124.74 2.23 -44.00
N ARG A 57 -124.37 1.52 -42.94
CA ARG A 57 -123.99 2.12 -41.67
C ARG A 57 -122.76 1.41 -41.13
N ILE A 58 -121.97 2.15 -40.36
CA ILE A 58 -120.82 1.65 -39.61
C ILE A 58 -121.28 1.44 -38.17
N ASP A 59 -121.08 0.25 -37.63
CA ASP A 59 -121.52 -0.19 -36.32
C ASP A 59 -123.01 0.14 -36.06
N ALA A 60 -123.27 0.88 -34.98
CA ALA A 60 -124.58 1.39 -34.60
C ALA A 60 -124.80 2.86 -35.01
N ALA A 61 -123.98 3.42 -35.91
CA ALA A 61 -124.12 4.79 -36.39
C ALA A 61 -125.37 5.00 -37.28
N GLY A 62 -125.56 6.25 -37.71
CA GLY A 62 -126.60 6.61 -38.67
C GLY A 62 -126.36 5.98 -40.05
N TRP A 63 -127.43 5.81 -40.82
CA TRP A 63 -127.36 5.29 -42.19
C TRP A 63 -126.91 6.39 -43.17
N ALA A 64 -125.94 6.07 -44.02
CA ALA A 64 -125.41 6.90 -45.09
C ALA A 64 -125.76 6.31 -46.46
N ASN A 65 -126.06 7.17 -47.44
CA ASN A 65 -126.45 6.73 -48.78
C ASN A 65 -125.26 6.16 -49.55
N ILE A 66 -125.45 4.97 -50.13
CA ILE A 66 -124.61 4.42 -51.20
C ILE A 66 -125.02 5.08 -52.52
N PHE A 67 -126.32 5.07 -52.79
CA PHE A 67 -126.95 5.84 -53.87
C PHE A 67 -128.33 6.34 -53.41
N SER A 68 -128.86 7.36 -54.08
CA SER A 68 -130.21 7.87 -53.85
C SER A 68 -130.75 8.57 -55.10
N GLY A 69 -132.07 8.51 -55.34
CA GLY A 69 -132.73 9.24 -56.43
C GLY A 69 -133.67 8.42 -57.31
N GLY A 70 -133.83 7.12 -57.01
CA GLY A 70 -134.78 6.22 -57.67
C GLY A 70 -134.45 5.82 -59.10
N GLY A 71 -135.28 4.92 -59.63
CA GLY A 71 -135.26 4.51 -61.04
C GLY A 71 -134.21 3.49 -61.47
N TYR A 72 -133.50 2.83 -60.55
CA TYR A 72 -132.54 1.78 -60.90
C TYR A 72 -133.23 0.42 -61.03
N ASP A 73 -132.96 -0.30 -62.13
CA ASP A 73 -133.33 -1.71 -62.22
C ASP A 73 -132.43 -2.51 -61.28
N ASP A 74 -131.12 -2.50 -61.48
CA ASP A 74 -130.14 -3.00 -60.51
C ASP A 74 -129.06 -1.94 -60.27
N TYR A 75 -128.42 -1.98 -59.10
CA TYR A 75 -127.24 -1.17 -58.79
C TYR A 75 -126.05 -2.09 -58.54
N THR A 76 -125.18 -2.17 -59.55
CA THR A 76 -123.99 -3.04 -59.56
C THR A 76 -122.69 -2.24 -59.69
N THR A 77 -122.71 -0.97 -59.29
CA THR A 77 -121.51 -0.12 -59.30
C THR A 77 -120.82 -0.26 -57.96
N ASP A 78 -119.56 -0.67 -57.97
CA ASP A 78 -118.75 -0.75 -56.76
C ASP A 78 -118.74 0.59 -56.01
N TRP A 79 -118.78 0.51 -54.69
CA TRP A 79 -118.93 1.68 -53.85
C TRP A 79 -117.98 1.61 -52.65
N SER A 80 -117.54 2.77 -52.18
CA SER A 80 -116.61 2.87 -51.06
C SER A 80 -117.28 3.50 -49.84
N ILE A 81 -116.74 3.18 -48.68
CA ILE A 81 -117.01 3.90 -47.43
C ILE A 81 -115.87 4.91 -47.27
N PRO A 82 -116.13 6.20 -46.99
CA PRO A 82 -115.07 7.17 -46.77
C PRO A 82 -114.14 6.71 -45.64
N TRP A 83 -112.83 6.60 -45.90
CA TRP A 83 -111.83 6.13 -44.92
C TRP A 83 -111.83 6.92 -43.60
N GLY A 84 -112.18 8.20 -43.65
CA GLY A 84 -112.29 9.07 -42.48
C GLY A 84 -113.49 8.77 -41.57
N ASP A 85 -114.48 8.02 -42.05
CA ASP A 85 -115.66 7.64 -41.28
C ASP A 85 -115.43 6.36 -40.46
N LEU A 86 -114.38 5.59 -40.76
CA LEU A 86 -113.98 4.39 -40.03
C LEU A 86 -113.13 4.76 -38.81
N ALA A 87 -113.44 4.18 -37.66
CA ALA A 87 -112.62 4.28 -36.44
C ALA A 87 -111.41 3.34 -36.52
N GLU A 88 -110.38 3.59 -35.71
CA GLU A 88 -109.32 2.61 -35.47
C GLU A 88 -109.93 1.36 -34.79
N GLY A 89 -109.49 0.17 -35.20
CA GLY A 89 -110.05 -1.12 -34.79
C GLY A 89 -111.00 -1.75 -35.82
N GLU A 90 -111.87 -2.61 -35.32
CA GLU A 90 -112.87 -3.30 -36.13
C GLU A 90 -114.10 -2.42 -36.33
N ASN A 91 -114.59 -2.31 -37.57
CA ASN A 91 -115.75 -1.53 -37.96
C ASN A 91 -116.79 -2.44 -38.64
N GLU A 92 -117.97 -2.61 -38.04
CA GLU A 92 -119.02 -3.50 -38.55
C GLU A 92 -119.90 -2.80 -39.58
N ILE A 93 -119.94 -3.31 -40.82
CA ILE A 93 -120.71 -2.70 -41.92
C ILE A 93 -122.04 -3.42 -42.10
N SER A 94 -123.13 -2.67 -41.94
CA SER A 94 -124.50 -3.13 -42.20
C SER A 94 -125.08 -2.42 -43.42
N LEU A 95 -125.94 -3.10 -44.18
CA LEU A 95 -126.48 -2.61 -45.45
C LEU A 95 -128.01 -2.66 -45.49
N ARG A 96 -128.63 -1.75 -46.22
CA ARG A 96 -130.06 -1.83 -46.55
C ARG A 96 -130.38 -1.21 -47.88
N VAL A 97 -131.44 -1.67 -48.52
CA VAL A 97 -131.94 -1.15 -49.79
C VAL A 97 -133.46 -1.08 -49.80
N TYR A 98 -134.00 -0.01 -50.37
CA TYR A 98 -135.43 0.25 -50.54
C TYR A 98 -135.78 0.34 -52.02
N ASP A 99 -136.99 -0.09 -52.38
CA ASP A 99 -137.60 0.16 -53.69
C ASP A 99 -138.55 1.37 -53.67
N GLU A 100 -139.01 1.83 -54.84
CA GLU A 100 -139.92 2.98 -54.97
C GLU A 100 -141.31 2.72 -54.37
N ALA A 101 -141.69 1.46 -54.16
CA ALA A 101 -142.91 1.09 -53.45
C ALA A 101 -142.75 1.08 -51.92
N GLY A 102 -141.52 1.23 -51.42
CA GLY A 102 -141.17 1.26 -50.01
C GLY A 102 -140.91 -0.13 -49.39
N ASN A 103 -140.85 -1.20 -50.18
CA ASN A 103 -140.34 -2.49 -49.70
C ASN A 103 -138.83 -2.40 -49.52
N TYR A 104 -138.27 -3.14 -48.55
CA TYR A 104 -136.85 -3.06 -48.23
C TYR A 104 -136.26 -4.38 -47.79
N THR A 105 -134.94 -4.52 -47.97
CA THR A 105 -134.11 -5.55 -47.34
C THR A 105 -133.06 -4.87 -46.49
N GLU A 106 -132.88 -5.37 -45.27
CA GLU A 106 -131.92 -4.85 -44.31
C GLU A 106 -131.07 -6.01 -43.78
N HIS A 107 -129.76 -5.85 -43.95
CA HIS A 107 -128.71 -6.77 -43.55
C HIS A 107 -127.88 -6.09 -42.46
N PHE A 108 -128.26 -6.32 -41.20
CA PHE A 108 -127.36 -6.01 -40.09
C PHE A 108 -126.16 -6.94 -40.13
N TYR A 109 -124.99 -6.42 -39.75
CA TYR A 109 -123.81 -7.25 -39.64
C TYR A 109 -124.11 -8.45 -38.72
N THR A 110 -123.80 -9.63 -39.23
CA THR A 110 -123.86 -10.90 -38.50
C THR A 110 -122.77 -11.77 -39.08
N LEU A 111 -121.81 -12.14 -38.24
CA LEU A 111 -120.67 -12.94 -38.61
C LEU A 111 -121.08 -14.16 -39.47
N GLY A 112 -120.44 -14.31 -40.62
CA GLY A 112 -120.69 -15.39 -41.59
C GLY A 112 -122.06 -15.39 -42.27
N SER A 113 -122.86 -14.32 -42.17
CA SER A 113 -124.21 -14.26 -42.76
C SER A 113 -124.48 -12.98 -43.55
N TYR A 114 -124.25 -11.81 -42.95
CA TYR A 114 -124.64 -10.52 -43.52
C TYR A 114 -123.66 -9.43 -43.10
N GLY A 115 -123.54 -8.36 -43.90
CA GLY A 115 -122.57 -7.29 -43.67
C GLY A 115 -121.12 -7.75 -43.85
N PHE A 116 -120.16 -6.98 -43.36
CA PHE A 116 -118.74 -7.35 -43.27
C PHE A 116 -118.03 -6.45 -42.25
N VAL A 117 -116.82 -6.82 -41.81
CA VAL A 117 -116.00 -6.00 -40.91
C VAL A 117 -114.82 -5.42 -41.67
N ILE A 118 -114.53 -4.14 -41.45
CA ILE A 118 -113.29 -3.49 -41.90
C ILE A 118 -112.39 -3.29 -40.68
N GLN A 119 -111.19 -3.88 -40.73
CA GLN A 119 -110.18 -3.73 -39.68
C GLN A 119 -109.19 -2.62 -40.07
N LYS A 120 -109.26 -1.49 -39.37
CA LYS A 120 -108.45 -0.30 -39.64
C LYS A 120 -107.44 -0.09 -38.53
N ASP A 121 -106.17 0.07 -38.89
CA ASP A 121 -105.16 0.51 -37.94
C ASP A 121 -104.09 1.36 -38.64
N THR A 122 -103.91 2.60 -38.19
CA THR A 122 -102.91 3.55 -38.69
C THR A 122 -101.82 3.87 -37.68
N GLN A 123 -101.81 3.20 -36.51
CA GLN A 123 -100.82 3.44 -35.46
C GLN A 123 -99.57 2.59 -35.68
N VAL A 124 -98.41 3.25 -35.68
CA VAL A 124 -97.13 2.55 -35.82
C VAL A 124 -96.74 1.87 -34.49
N PRO A 125 -96.16 0.65 -34.51
CA PRO A 125 -95.58 0.01 -33.33
C PRO A 125 -94.46 0.83 -32.66
N THR A 126 -94.06 0.47 -31.44
CA THR A 126 -92.91 1.11 -30.74
C THR A 126 -91.72 0.18 -30.55
N ILE A 127 -90.52 0.76 -30.41
CA ILE A 127 -89.28 0.06 -30.04
C ILE A 127 -88.74 0.72 -28.76
N VAL A 128 -88.45 -0.07 -27.73
CA VAL A 128 -87.89 0.38 -26.44
C VAL A 128 -86.53 -0.27 -26.23
N TYR A 129 -85.51 0.53 -25.94
CA TYR A 129 -84.13 0.07 -25.75
C TYR A 129 -83.81 -0.04 -24.26
N ASN A 130 -83.86 -1.25 -23.70
CA ASN A 130 -83.41 -1.50 -22.32
C ASN A 130 -81.89 -1.74 -22.29
N TYR A 131 -81.38 -2.55 -23.22
CA TYR A 131 -79.94 -2.73 -23.48
C TYR A 131 -79.65 -3.33 -24.87
N PRO A 132 -78.71 -2.77 -25.64
CA PRO A 132 -78.00 -1.51 -25.38
C PRO A 132 -78.92 -0.29 -25.43
N SER A 133 -78.50 0.81 -24.80
CA SER A 133 -79.22 2.08 -24.89
C SER A 133 -79.31 2.57 -26.33
N ALA A 134 -80.38 3.30 -26.66
CA ALA A 134 -80.65 3.74 -28.03
C ALA A 134 -79.52 4.61 -28.60
N GLY A 135 -78.96 4.17 -29.73
CA GLY A 135 -77.83 4.81 -30.40
C GLY A 135 -76.48 4.68 -29.67
N ASP A 136 -76.40 3.81 -28.65
CA ASP A 136 -75.16 3.50 -27.92
C ASP A 136 -74.57 2.16 -28.37
N SER A 137 -73.63 1.59 -27.62
CA SER A 137 -72.95 0.34 -27.91
C SER A 137 -73.22 -0.74 -26.86
N SER A 138 -73.09 -2.01 -27.25
CA SER A 138 -72.96 -3.12 -26.30
C SER A 138 -71.60 -3.12 -25.58
N ASN A 139 -71.47 -3.99 -24.58
CA ASN A 139 -70.17 -4.48 -24.12
C ASN A 139 -69.35 -5.07 -25.29
N TRP A 140 -68.03 -5.15 -25.10
CA TRP A 140 -67.15 -5.91 -25.98
C TRP A 140 -67.32 -7.41 -25.73
N TYR A 141 -67.29 -8.19 -26.80
CA TYR A 141 -67.37 -9.65 -26.74
C TYR A 141 -66.28 -10.27 -27.62
N ASN A 142 -65.62 -11.31 -27.11
CA ASN A 142 -64.64 -12.11 -27.85
C ASN A 142 -65.15 -13.49 -28.30
N ALA A 143 -66.40 -13.81 -27.96
CA ALA A 143 -67.12 -14.98 -28.39
C ALA A 143 -68.61 -14.67 -28.37
N ASP A 144 -69.41 -15.52 -29.02
CA ASP A 144 -70.88 -15.40 -29.02
C ASP A 144 -71.44 -15.28 -27.60
N PRO A 145 -72.02 -14.12 -27.22
CA PRO A 145 -72.54 -13.92 -25.88
C PRO A 145 -73.92 -14.55 -25.68
N GLY A 146 -74.55 -15.09 -26.73
CA GLY A 146 -75.90 -15.64 -26.69
C GLY A 146 -76.98 -14.55 -26.58
N ILE A 147 -77.95 -14.77 -25.71
CA ILE A 147 -79.11 -13.87 -25.53
C ILE A 147 -78.70 -12.75 -24.57
N VAL A 148 -78.33 -11.60 -25.13
CA VAL A 148 -77.86 -10.41 -24.37
C VAL A 148 -78.50 -9.10 -24.82
N ILE A 149 -79.35 -9.12 -25.85
CA ILE A 149 -80.01 -7.91 -26.34
C ILE A 149 -81.41 -7.84 -25.74
N ASP A 150 -81.66 -6.76 -24.99
CA ASP A 150 -82.91 -6.46 -24.30
C ASP A 150 -83.54 -5.23 -24.98
N ILE A 151 -84.25 -5.48 -26.08
CA ILE A 151 -84.96 -4.46 -26.85
C ILE A 151 -86.37 -4.96 -27.09
N ASP A 152 -87.34 -4.21 -26.57
CA ASP A 152 -88.75 -4.57 -26.57
C ASP A 152 -89.50 -3.93 -27.74
N PHE A 153 -90.52 -4.62 -28.23
CA PHE A 153 -91.41 -4.14 -29.28
C PHE A 153 -92.82 -3.95 -28.72
N GLY A 154 -93.27 -2.70 -28.66
CA GLY A 154 -94.56 -2.37 -28.09
C GLY A 154 -95.68 -2.46 -29.11
N TRP A 155 -96.73 -3.19 -28.74
CA TRP A 155 -97.98 -3.30 -29.47
C TRP A 155 -98.85 -2.07 -29.21
N VAL A 156 -99.06 -1.23 -30.23
CA VAL A 156 -99.80 0.04 -30.12
C VAL A 156 -101.22 -0.12 -30.66
N ALA A 157 -102.05 -0.82 -29.88
CA ALA A 157 -103.48 -1.06 -30.09
C ALA A 157 -103.89 -1.73 -31.41
N HIS A 158 -105.04 -2.40 -31.38
CA HIS A 158 -105.76 -2.94 -32.55
C HIS A 158 -105.05 -4.06 -33.33
N SER A 159 -104.13 -3.77 -34.25
CA SER A 159 -103.51 -4.81 -35.09
C SER A 159 -102.33 -5.49 -34.38
N PRO A 160 -102.22 -6.84 -34.37
CA PRO A 160 -101.08 -7.54 -33.78
C PRO A 160 -99.75 -7.12 -34.41
N LEU A 161 -98.63 -7.17 -33.68
CA LEU A 161 -97.31 -7.10 -34.31
C LEU A 161 -97.13 -8.30 -35.23
N ASN A 162 -96.68 -8.12 -36.46
CA ASN A 162 -96.52 -9.20 -37.42
C ASN A 162 -95.09 -9.78 -37.42
N TYR A 163 -94.08 -8.92 -37.43
CA TYR A 163 -92.68 -9.32 -37.30
C TYR A 163 -91.85 -8.23 -36.65
N ALA A 164 -90.75 -8.63 -36.03
CA ALA A 164 -89.61 -7.77 -35.76
C ALA A 164 -88.34 -8.41 -36.31
N ARG A 165 -87.47 -7.59 -36.89
CA ARG A 165 -86.23 -8.03 -37.52
C ARG A 165 -85.10 -7.09 -37.17
N TYR A 166 -83.87 -7.61 -37.19
CA TYR A 166 -82.66 -6.80 -37.13
C TYR A 166 -81.78 -7.05 -38.36
N GLN A 167 -80.88 -6.14 -38.65
CA GLN A 167 -79.84 -6.34 -39.67
C GLN A 167 -78.53 -5.74 -39.16
N ILE A 168 -77.42 -6.33 -39.58
CA ILE A 168 -76.07 -5.91 -39.17
C ILE A 168 -75.37 -5.28 -40.37
N ASN A 169 -74.88 -4.05 -40.24
CA ASN A 169 -74.17 -3.31 -41.30
C ASN A 169 -74.92 -3.24 -42.65
N GLY A 170 -76.26 -3.28 -42.62
CA GLY A 170 -77.09 -3.32 -43.84
C GLY A 170 -77.08 -4.66 -44.57
N SER A 171 -76.77 -5.76 -43.89
CA SER A 171 -76.98 -7.13 -44.35
C SER A 171 -78.47 -7.44 -44.58
N ASP A 172 -78.77 -8.67 -45.02
CA ASP A 172 -80.14 -9.17 -45.02
C ASP A 172 -80.74 -9.15 -43.61
N TRP A 173 -82.04 -8.80 -43.53
CA TRP A 173 -82.81 -8.78 -42.29
C TRP A 173 -82.96 -10.19 -41.70
N GLN A 174 -82.64 -10.31 -40.42
CA GLN A 174 -82.81 -11.50 -39.59
C GLN A 174 -84.01 -11.36 -38.68
N SER A 175 -84.75 -12.45 -38.52
CA SER A 175 -85.95 -12.50 -37.67
C SER A 175 -85.59 -12.47 -36.19
N ILE A 176 -86.26 -11.59 -35.45
CA ILE A 176 -86.39 -11.68 -33.98
C ILE A 176 -87.64 -12.52 -33.68
N PHE A 177 -88.75 -12.19 -34.34
CA PHE A 177 -89.95 -13.02 -34.42
C PHE A 177 -90.68 -12.79 -35.76
N GLU A 178 -91.47 -13.77 -36.21
CA GLU A 178 -92.27 -13.74 -37.44
C GLU A 178 -93.74 -14.15 -37.23
N ASP A 179 -94.11 -14.48 -36.00
CA ASP A 179 -95.47 -14.86 -35.63
C ASP A 179 -96.21 -13.65 -35.04
N ASP A 180 -97.52 -13.56 -35.29
CA ASP A 180 -98.34 -12.44 -34.81
C ASP A 180 -98.32 -12.34 -33.26
N GLN A 181 -97.95 -11.17 -32.72
CA GLN A 181 -97.97 -10.86 -31.29
C GLN A 181 -99.12 -9.92 -30.97
N SER A 182 -100.08 -10.38 -30.16
CA SER A 182 -101.21 -9.56 -29.69
C SER A 182 -100.93 -8.86 -28.35
N SER A 183 -99.64 -8.67 -28.02
CA SER A 183 -99.13 -7.97 -26.85
C SER A 183 -97.69 -7.51 -27.13
N ASP A 184 -97.12 -6.69 -26.25
CA ASP A 184 -95.70 -6.32 -26.31
C ASP A 184 -94.80 -7.57 -26.35
N TYR A 185 -93.77 -7.53 -27.19
CA TYR A 185 -92.71 -8.53 -27.21
C TYR A 185 -91.56 -8.04 -26.33
N THR A 186 -91.36 -8.69 -25.18
CA THR A 186 -90.37 -8.29 -24.17
C THR A 186 -89.33 -9.37 -23.88
N ALA A 187 -89.14 -10.31 -24.82
CA ALA A 187 -88.15 -11.36 -24.65
C ALA A 187 -86.80 -10.88 -25.20
N ASP A 188 -85.75 -11.04 -24.39
CA ASP A 188 -84.39 -10.82 -24.83
C ASP A 188 -84.06 -11.73 -26.03
N TRP A 189 -83.20 -11.23 -26.92
CA TRP A 189 -82.81 -11.93 -28.13
C TRP A 189 -81.30 -11.89 -28.36
N SER A 190 -80.84 -12.76 -29.25
CA SER A 190 -79.43 -12.90 -29.62
C SER A 190 -79.18 -12.34 -31.01
N ILE A 191 -77.95 -11.88 -31.24
CA ILE A 191 -77.44 -11.61 -32.58
C ILE A 191 -76.83 -12.90 -33.15
N ASP A 192 -76.99 -13.13 -34.45
CA ASP A 192 -76.25 -14.17 -35.16
C ASP A 192 -74.77 -13.76 -35.25
N TRP A 193 -73.96 -14.38 -34.40
CA TRP A 193 -72.53 -14.12 -34.32
C TRP A 193 -71.81 -14.26 -35.67
N SER A 194 -72.27 -15.15 -36.55
CA SER A 194 -71.64 -15.38 -37.85
C SER A 194 -71.75 -14.20 -38.82
N MET A 195 -72.63 -13.25 -38.53
CA MET A 195 -72.82 -12.02 -39.30
C MET A 195 -71.99 -10.84 -38.77
N THR A 196 -71.32 -11.02 -37.62
CA THR A 196 -70.50 -9.98 -37.00
C THR A 196 -69.09 -9.93 -37.58
N ARG A 197 -68.41 -8.81 -37.40
CA ARG A 197 -67.02 -8.58 -37.78
C ARG A 197 -66.30 -7.92 -36.62
N GLU A 198 -64.98 -8.07 -36.58
CA GLU A 198 -64.19 -7.33 -35.60
C GLU A 198 -64.42 -5.82 -35.69
N GLY A 199 -64.49 -5.20 -34.52
CA GLY A 199 -64.78 -3.79 -34.31
C GLY A 199 -66.25 -3.51 -33.99
N LEU A 200 -66.77 -2.47 -34.63
CA LEU A 200 -68.09 -1.91 -34.34
C LEU A 200 -69.06 -2.24 -35.47
N ASP A 201 -70.08 -3.04 -35.16
CA ASP A 201 -71.12 -3.44 -36.10
C ASP A 201 -72.42 -2.68 -35.84
N SER A 202 -72.93 -1.95 -36.83
CA SER A 202 -74.19 -1.21 -36.66
C SER A 202 -75.40 -2.13 -36.78
N VAL A 203 -76.28 -2.11 -35.78
CA VAL A 203 -77.52 -2.89 -35.74
C VAL A 203 -78.71 -1.98 -35.96
N ASN A 204 -79.42 -2.23 -37.06
CA ASN A 204 -80.70 -1.59 -37.38
C ASN A 204 -81.84 -2.53 -37.04
N ILE A 205 -82.99 -1.98 -36.64
CA ILE A 205 -84.13 -2.74 -36.17
C ILE A 205 -85.39 -2.28 -36.91
N VAL A 206 -86.25 -3.21 -37.27
CA VAL A 206 -87.56 -2.93 -37.86
C VAL A 206 -88.62 -3.75 -37.16
N VAL A 207 -89.78 -3.15 -36.95
CA VAL A 207 -90.99 -3.83 -36.48
C VAL A 207 -92.16 -3.41 -37.35
N ALA A 208 -93.03 -4.37 -37.66
CA ALA A 208 -94.26 -4.13 -38.40
C ALA A 208 -95.45 -4.80 -37.72
N ASP A 209 -96.64 -4.25 -37.89
CA ASP A 209 -97.90 -4.87 -37.48
C ASP A 209 -98.63 -5.55 -38.65
N SER A 210 -99.73 -6.25 -38.34
CA SER A 210 -100.54 -6.95 -39.34
C SER A 210 -101.33 -6.00 -40.25
N ALA A 211 -101.46 -4.71 -39.89
CA ALA A 211 -102.07 -3.68 -40.73
C ALA A 211 -101.10 -3.10 -41.78
N GLY A 212 -99.81 -3.41 -41.64
CA GLY A 212 -98.74 -2.93 -42.52
C GLY A 212 -98.11 -1.61 -42.06
N ASN A 213 -98.32 -1.17 -40.82
CA ASN A 213 -97.58 -0.07 -40.24
C ASN A 213 -96.17 -0.55 -39.87
N VAL A 214 -95.15 0.22 -40.24
CA VAL A 214 -93.73 -0.17 -40.09
C VAL A 214 -92.96 0.94 -39.39
N LEU A 215 -92.18 0.58 -38.36
CA LEU A 215 -91.17 1.43 -37.75
C LEU A 215 -89.79 0.86 -38.01
N THR A 216 -88.94 1.61 -38.69
CA THR A 216 -87.53 1.27 -38.92
C THR A 216 -86.63 2.22 -38.14
N HIS A 217 -85.83 1.66 -37.24
CA HIS A 217 -84.74 2.33 -36.55
C HIS A 217 -83.41 1.96 -37.20
N ASN A 218 -82.90 2.86 -38.03
CA ASN A 218 -81.50 2.79 -38.45
C ASN A 218 -80.60 3.30 -37.31
N PHE A 219 -79.38 2.77 -37.23
CA PHE A 219 -78.41 3.21 -36.25
C PHE A 219 -78.08 4.69 -36.44
N VAL A 220 -78.35 5.46 -35.39
CA VAL A 220 -78.03 6.88 -35.26
C VAL A 220 -77.53 7.09 -33.84
N THR A 221 -76.29 7.54 -33.70
CA THR A 221 -75.63 7.76 -32.41
C THR A 221 -76.50 8.59 -31.46
N GLY A 222 -76.71 8.06 -30.24
CA GLY A 222 -77.52 8.66 -29.18
C GLY A 222 -79.03 8.75 -29.45
N SER A 223 -79.55 8.07 -30.49
CA SER A 223 -80.97 8.16 -30.87
C SER A 223 -81.65 6.82 -31.11
N THR A 224 -81.16 6.00 -32.06
CA THR A 224 -81.84 4.77 -32.51
C THR A 224 -80.83 3.72 -32.97
N GLY A 225 -81.24 2.45 -33.00
CA GLY A 225 -80.33 1.30 -33.25
C GLY A 225 -79.26 1.18 -32.16
N PHE A 226 -78.23 0.37 -32.38
CA PHE A 226 -77.04 0.31 -31.52
C PHE A 226 -75.80 -0.21 -32.27
N LEU A 227 -74.62 -0.08 -31.67
CA LEU A 227 -73.40 -0.76 -32.11
C LEU A 227 -73.19 -2.05 -31.32
N PHE A 228 -73.02 -3.17 -32.00
CA PHE A 228 -72.54 -4.40 -31.40
C PHE A 228 -71.01 -4.44 -31.50
N ARG A 229 -70.33 -4.69 -30.38
CA ARG A 229 -68.85 -4.60 -30.30
C ARG A 229 -68.23 -5.99 -30.21
N VAL A 230 -67.36 -6.32 -31.17
CA VAL A 230 -66.71 -7.62 -31.27
C VAL A 230 -65.21 -7.46 -31.37
N ASP A 231 -64.47 -8.18 -30.55
CA ASP A 231 -63.01 -8.27 -30.67
C ASP A 231 -62.54 -9.68 -30.35
N THR A 232 -61.96 -10.35 -31.34
CA THR A 232 -61.44 -11.72 -31.20
C THR A 232 -59.93 -11.79 -31.27
N THR A 233 -59.25 -10.64 -31.38
CA THR A 233 -57.81 -10.57 -31.58
C THR A 233 -57.11 -10.23 -30.26
N PRO A 234 -56.26 -11.13 -29.73
CA PRO A 234 -55.53 -10.85 -28.50
C PRO A 234 -54.58 -9.65 -28.60
N PRO A 235 -54.38 -8.91 -27.50
CA PRO A 235 -53.35 -7.88 -27.40
C PRO A 235 -51.94 -8.45 -27.64
N THR A 236 -50.96 -7.63 -28.01
CA THR A 236 -49.59 -8.09 -28.27
C THR A 236 -48.62 -7.74 -27.12
N ILE A 237 -47.52 -8.49 -26.99
CA ILE A 237 -46.43 -8.20 -26.04
C ILE A 237 -45.13 -8.05 -26.83
N THR A 238 -44.50 -6.89 -26.74
CA THR A 238 -43.26 -6.57 -27.48
C THR A 238 -42.10 -6.35 -26.50
N TYR A 239 -40.96 -6.98 -26.77
CA TYR A 239 -39.78 -6.93 -25.90
C TYR A 239 -38.74 -5.98 -26.49
N THR A 240 -38.50 -4.85 -25.81
CA THR A 240 -37.35 -3.99 -26.10
C THR A 240 -36.19 -4.33 -25.16
N TYR A 241 -36.44 -4.35 -23.84
CA TYR A 241 -35.47 -4.78 -22.84
C TYR A 241 -36.12 -5.39 -21.58
N PRO A 242 -35.64 -6.56 -21.12
CA PRO A 242 -34.71 -7.45 -21.81
C PRO A 242 -35.34 -8.02 -23.07
N VAL A 243 -34.52 -8.48 -24.03
CA VAL A 243 -35.04 -9.17 -25.22
C VAL A 243 -35.80 -10.43 -24.82
N GLN A 244 -36.73 -10.88 -25.66
CA GLN A 244 -37.50 -12.10 -25.41
C GLN A 244 -36.59 -13.32 -25.18
N GLY A 245 -36.85 -14.08 -24.12
CA GLY A 245 -35.99 -15.20 -23.70
C GLY A 245 -34.61 -14.76 -23.17
N GLY A 246 -34.38 -13.46 -23.03
CA GLY A 246 -33.14 -12.88 -22.57
C GLY A 246 -33.04 -12.77 -21.06
N VAL A 247 -31.99 -12.06 -20.63
CA VAL A 247 -31.69 -11.82 -19.22
C VAL A 247 -31.41 -10.33 -19.00
N THR A 248 -31.76 -9.78 -17.84
CA THR A 248 -31.31 -8.45 -17.43
C THR A 248 -29.81 -8.46 -17.11
N GLN A 249 -29.15 -7.32 -16.93
CA GLN A 249 -27.88 -7.29 -16.17
C GLN A 249 -28.10 -7.72 -14.70
N TRP A 250 -27.02 -8.03 -13.98
CA TRP A 250 -27.09 -8.26 -12.55
C TRP A 250 -27.26 -6.92 -11.82
N TYR A 251 -28.18 -6.89 -10.86
CA TYR A 251 -28.43 -5.71 -10.04
C TYR A 251 -28.14 -6.00 -8.57
N ALA A 252 -27.37 -5.12 -7.91
CA ALA A 252 -27.10 -5.18 -6.47
C ALA A 252 -28.13 -4.40 -5.64
N THR A 253 -28.79 -3.43 -6.26
CA THR A 253 -29.85 -2.60 -5.66
C THR A 253 -31.01 -2.47 -6.64
N ASP A 254 -32.19 -2.12 -6.14
CA ASP A 254 -33.38 -1.94 -6.95
C ASP A 254 -33.15 -0.88 -8.05
N PRO A 255 -33.12 -1.26 -9.33
CA PRO A 255 -32.89 -0.32 -10.43
C PRO A 255 -34.16 0.46 -10.80
N GLY A 256 -35.31 0.17 -10.19
CA GLY A 256 -36.59 0.79 -10.51
C GLY A 256 -37.21 0.26 -11.80
N ALA A 257 -37.88 1.14 -12.54
CA ALA A 257 -38.57 0.80 -13.79
C ALA A 257 -37.58 0.70 -14.95
N VAL A 258 -36.97 -0.48 -15.11
CA VAL A 258 -35.99 -0.79 -16.18
C VAL A 258 -36.50 -1.83 -17.18
N ILE A 259 -37.72 -2.32 -17.02
CA ILE A 259 -38.32 -3.28 -17.94
C ILE A 259 -39.10 -2.50 -19.00
N ASP A 260 -38.57 -2.55 -20.21
CA ASP A 260 -39.11 -1.95 -21.44
C ASP A 260 -39.77 -3.07 -22.25
N ILE A 261 -40.97 -3.44 -21.81
CA ILE A 261 -41.85 -4.41 -22.45
C ILE A 261 -43.19 -3.72 -22.65
N ASP A 262 -43.55 -3.55 -23.92
CA ASP A 262 -44.73 -2.83 -24.35
C ASP A 262 -45.90 -3.78 -24.58
N PHE A 263 -47.10 -3.32 -24.25
CA PHE A 263 -48.34 -4.04 -24.52
C PHE A 263 -49.10 -3.34 -25.64
N GLY A 264 -49.19 -4.01 -26.78
CA GLY A 264 -49.78 -3.44 -28.00
C GLY A 264 -51.29 -3.60 -28.03
N TRP A 265 -51.97 -2.48 -28.21
CA TRP A 265 -53.39 -2.40 -28.48
C TRP A 265 -53.64 -2.76 -29.95
N VAL A 266 -54.20 -3.94 -30.20
CA VAL A 266 -54.62 -4.33 -31.54
C VAL A 266 -55.99 -3.72 -31.76
N GLU A 267 -56.06 -2.71 -32.65
CA GLU A 267 -57.22 -1.85 -32.89
C GLU A 267 -58.54 -2.63 -32.77
N ASN A 268 -59.32 -2.40 -31.70
CA ASN A 268 -60.78 -2.62 -31.54
C ASN A 268 -61.16 -2.49 -30.06
N SER A 269 -60.72 -3.41 -29.19
CA SER A 269 -60.97 -3.34 -27.73
C SER A 269 -59.80 -2.71 -26.97
N PRO A 270 -60.03 -1.74 -26.07
CA PRO A 270 -58.97 -1.20 -25.20
C PRO A 270 -58.27 -2.30 -24.38
N LEU A 271 -57.00 -2.10 -24.02
CA LEU A 271 -56.36 -2.96 -23.01
C LEU A 271 -57.07 -2.74 -21.66
N ASP A 272 -57.25 -3.78 -20.86
CA ASP A 272 -57.87 -3.72 -19.52
C ASP A 272 -56.77 -3.64 -18.45
N TYR A 273 -55.98 -4.71 -18.31
CA TYR A 273 -54.87 -4.77 -17.37
C TYR A 273 -53.71 -5.63 -17.90
N ALA A 274 -52.51 -5.39 -17.38
CA ALA A 274 -51.35 -6.25 -17.57
C ALA A 274 -50.70 -6.62 -16.23
N GLN A 275 -50.07 -7.79 -16.19
CA GLN A 275 -49.50 -8.37 -14.97
C GLN A 275 -48.19 -9.11 -15.24
N TYR A 276 -47.33 -9.20 -14.22
CA TYR A 276 -46.14 -10.05 -14.20
C TYR A 276 -46.16 -11.00 -13.00
N ARG A 277 -45.33 -12.05 -13.01
CA ARG A 277 -45.06 -12.88 -11.81
C ARG A 277 -43.61 -13.34 -11.78
N ILE A 278 -43.14 -13.74 -10.60
CA ILE A 278 -41.76 -14.12 -10.32
C ILE A 278 -41.73 -15.61 -9.93
N ASP A 279 -40.95 -16.45 -10.61
CA ASP A 279 -40.75 -17.87 -10.29
C ASP A 279 -42.05 -18.65 -10.05
N GLY A 280 -43.09 -18.35 -10.84
CA GLY A 280 -44.41 -18.98 -10.72
C GLY A 280 -45.26 -18.50 -9.53
N SER A 281 -44.89 -17.40 -8.87
CA SER A 281 -45.68 -16.76 -7.80
C SER A 281 -47.04 -16.24 -8.28
N ASP A 282 -47.80 -15.66 -7.34
CA ASP A 282 -49.01 -14.90 -7.66
C ASP A 282 -48.70 -13.71 -8.59
N TRP A 283 -49.64 -13.43 -9.50
CA TRP A 283 -49.56 -12.32 -10.45
C TRP A 283 -49.62 -10.96 -9.75
N GLN A 284 -48.77 -10.04 -10.22
CA GLN A 284 -48.59 -8.67 -9.77
C GLN A 284 -49.01 -7.71 -10.89
N THR A 285 -49.68 -6.62 -10.55
CA THR A 285 -50.18 -5.63 -11.53
C THR A 285 -49.07 -4.76 -12.10
N ILE A 286 -49.09 -4.58 -13.42
CA ILE A 286 -48.31 -3.56 -14.16
C ILE A 286 -49.17 -2.31 -14.33
N PHE A 287 -50.38 -2.48 -14.89
CA PHE A 287 -51.45 -1.47 -14.93
C PHE A 287 -52.81 -2.17 -14.80
N ASP A 288 -53.82 -1.44 -14.30
CA ASP A 288 -55.20 -1.92 -14.07
C ASP A 288 -56.27 -0.89 -14.45
N VAL A 289 -55.92 0.03 -15.37
CA VAL A 289 -56.82 1.03 -15.93
C VAL A 289 -56.86 0.84 -17.44
N ASP A 290 -58.06 0.89 -18.02
CA ASP A 290 -58.24 0.73 -19.46
C ASP A 290 -57.31 1.64 -20.28
N GLN A 291 -56.59 1.06 -21.24
CA GLN A 291 -55.73 1.79 -22.17
C GLN A 291 -56.32 1.77 -23.57
N SER A 292 -56.64 2.95 -24.10
CA SER A 292 -57.13 3.13 -25.47
C SER A 292 -56.00 3.33 -26.50
N SER A 293 -54.79 2.85 -26.19
CA SER A 293 -53.58 2.89 -27.01
C SER A 293 -52.56 1.89 -26.45
N ASP A 294 -51.46 1.65 -27.17
CA ASP A 294 -50.33 0.86 -26.67
C ASP A 294 -49.86 1.37 -25.29
N TYR A 295 -49.60 0.45 -24.36
CA TYR A 295 -48.95 0.74 -23.09
C TYR A 295 -47.44 0.62 -23.28
N THR A 296 -46.77 1.76 -23.31
CA THR A 296 -45.32 1.89 -23.59
C THR A 296 -44.51 2.43 -22.41
N THR A 297 -45.08 2.37 -21.20
CA THR A 297 -44.41 2.87 -20.00
C THR A 297 -43.58 1.76 -19.37
N ASP A 298 -42.28 2.01 -19.22
CA ASP A 298 -41.38 1.10 -18.52
C ASP A 298 -41.89 0.80 -17.10
N TRP A 299 -41.69 -0.43 -16.66
CA TRP A 299 -42.19 -0.92 -15.38
C TRP A 299 -41.11 -1.64 -14.57
N SER A 300 -41.36 -1.79 -13.29
CA SER A 300 -40.45 -2.44 -12.33
C SER A 300 -41.01 -3.76 -11.84
N VAL A 301 -40.14 -4.67 -11.45
CA VAL A 301 -40.51 -5.85 -10.64
C VAL A 301 -40.33 -5.55 -9.16
N ASN A 302 -41.16 -6.14 -8.30
CA ASN A 302 -41.05 -5.96 -6.86
C ASN A 302 -39.74 -6.56 -6.32
N TRP A 303 -38.78 -5.70 -6.00
CA TRP A 303 -37.45 -6.06 -5.55
C TRP A 303 -37.40 -7.01 -4.33
N SER A 304 -38.34 -6.83 -3.40
CA SER A 304 -38.40 -7.61 -2.15
C SER A 304 -38.78 -9.07 -2.36
N MET A 305 -39.36 -9.41 -3.52
CA MET A 305 -39.78 -10.76 -3.87
C MET A 305 -38.69 -11.56 -4.61
N LEU A 306 -37.63 -10.90 -5.08
CA LEU A 306 -36.54 -11.53 -5.82
C LEU A 306 -35.55 -12.21 -4.87
N ALA A 307 -35.16 -13.44 -5.18
CA ALA A 307 -34.00 -14.09 -4.59
C ALA A 307 -32.69 -13.54 -5.21
N ASP A 308 -31.59 -13.63 -4.47
CA ASP A 308 -30.25 -13.39 -5.00
C ASP A 308 -29.85 -14.54 -5.94
N ALA A 309 -30.33 -14.44 -7.18
CA ALA A 309 -30.23 -15.42 -8.25
C ALA A 309 -30.73 -14.81 -9.58
N ALA A 310 -30.76 -15.63 -10.63
CA ALA A 310 -31.60 -15.39 -11.79
C ALA A 310 -33.04 -15.83 -11.49
N ASN A 311 -33.98 -14.89 -11.49
CA ASN A 311 -35.40 -15.10 -11.20
C ASN A 311 -36.19 -15.09 -12.51
N GLU A 312 -37.14 -15.99 -12.67
CA GLU A 312 -37.97 -16.10 -13.86
C GLU A 312 -39.14 -15.12 -13.83
N ILE A 313 -39.30 -14.34 -14.91
CA ILE A 313 -40.41 -13.40 -15.07
C ILE A 313 -41.33 -13.85 -16.21
N SER A 314 -42.61 -14.04 -15.89
CA SER A 314 -43.70 -14.22 -16.86
C SER A 314 -44.56 -12.96 -16.92
N VAL A 315 -45.14 -12.65 -18.08
CA VAL A 315 -46.00 -11.48 -18.28
C VAL A 315 -47.28 -11.86 -19.02
N ARG A 316 -48.36 -11.14 -18.78
CA ARG A 316 -49.63 -11.27 -19.51
C ARG A 316 -50.38 -9.96 -19.60
N VAL A 317 -51.19 -9.81 -20.63
CA VAL A 317 -52.06 -8.65 -20.84
C VAL A 317 -53.44 -9.10 -21.32
N PHE A 318 -54.46 -8.38 -20.88
CA PHE A 318 -55.87 -8.58 -21.24
C PHE A 318 -56.43 -7.32 -21.90
N ASP A 319 -57.38 -7.49 -22.80
CA ASP A 319 -58.24 -6.41 -23.30
C ASP A 319 -59.63 -6.45 -22.63
N VAL A 320 -60.43 -5.40 -22.87
CA VAL A 320 -61.79 -5.27 -22.31
C VAL A 320 -62.77 -6.31 -22.90
N ALA A 321 -62.43 -6.95 -24.01
CA ALA A 321 -63.24 -8.04 -24.59
C ALA A 321 -62.93 -9.38 -23.91
N GLY A 322 -61.88 -9.44 -23.09
CA GLY A 322 -61.41 -10.62 -22.39
C GLY A 322 -60.41 -11.46 -23.20
N ASN A 323 -59.89 -10.96 -24.33
CA ASN A 323 -58.77 -11.63 -24.98
C ASN A 323 -57.49 -11.42 -24.18
N SER A 324 -56.56 -12.37 -24.27
CA SER A 324 -55.32 -12.32 -23.49
C SER A 324 -54.14 -12.89 -24.26
N THR A 325 -52.97 -12.26 -24.06
CA THR A 325 -51.68 -12.84 -24.44
C THR A 325 -50.87 -13.06 -23.18
N GLU A 326 -50.31 -14.26 -23.03
CA GLU A 326 -49.48 -14.66 -21.90
C GLU A 326 -48.16 -15.25 -22.41
N HIS A 327 -47.06 -14.75 -21.84
CA HIS A 327 -45.73 -15.29 -22.05
C HIS A 327 -45.25 -15.95 -20.74
N SER A 328 -45.42 -17.28 -20.68
CA SER A 328 -45.12 -18.17 -19.53
C SER A 328 -44.43 -19.44 -20.00
N PRO A 329 -43.59 -20.10 -19.17
CA PRO A 329 -42.42 -19.61 -18.46
C PRO A 329 -41.14 -19.73 -19.32
N TYR A 330 -40.03 -19.13 -18.90
CA TYR A 330 -38.65 -19.41 -19.33
C TYR A 330 -38.19 -20.85 -18.96
N ALA A 331 -38.75 -21.46 -17.92
CA ALA A 331 -38.35 -22.74 -17.36
C ALA A 331 -39.06 -23.96 -18.00
N ASP A 332 -38.71 -24.26 -19.24
CA ASP A 332 -38.67 -25.64 -19.72
C ASP A 332 -37.57 -25.78 -20.77
N SER A 333 -36.42 -26.38 -20.39
CA SER A 333 -35.33 -26.69 -21.32
C SER A 333 -35.73 -27.70 -22.42
N THR A 334 -36.97 -28.20 -22.39
CA THR A 334 -37.56 -29.04 -23.44
C THR A 334 -38.52 -28.27 -24.38
N GLN A 335 -38.81 -26.99 -24.12
CA GLN A 335 -39.56 -26.12 -25.03
C GLN A 335 -38.66 -25.27 -25.92
N ALA A 336 -38.93 -25.30 -27.23
CA ALA A 336 -38.08 -24.69 -28.25
C ALA A 336 -38.17 -23.15 -28.32
N ASN A 337 -38.90 -22.47 -27.44
CA ASN A 337 -39.04 -21.01 -27.49
C ASN A 337 -39.53 -20.41 -26.14
N PRO A 338 -38.65 -20.10 -25.17
CA PRO A 338 -39.05 -19.41 -23.94
C PRO A 338 -39.54 -18.00 -24.28
N MET A 339 -40.76 -17.64 -23.86
CA MET A 339 -41.36 -16.34 -24.19
C MET A 339 -41.24 -15.31 -23.06
N GLY A 340 -40.82 -15.70 -21.85
CA GLY A 340 -40.51 -14.81 -20.71
C GLY A 340 -39.07 -14.29 -20.70
N PHE A 341 -38.56 -13.87 -19.53
CA PHE A 341 -37.15 -13.45 -19.35
C PHE A 341 -36.62 -13.76 -17.94
N LEU A 342 -35.30 -13.68 -17.74
CA LEU A 342 -34.69 -13.77 -16.40
C LEU A 342 -34.31 -12.39 -15.85
N TYR A 343 -34.76 -12.10 -14.65
CA TYR A 343 -34.34 -10.94 -13.86
C TYR A 343 -33.24 -11.35 -12.86
N ARG A 344 -32.06 -10.78 -13.02
CA ARG A 344 -30.85 -11.19 -12.28
C ARG A 344 -30.57 -10.22 -11.13
N LYS A 345 -30.65 -10.73 -9.90
CA LYS A 345 -30.38 -9.99 -8.67
C LYS A 345 -29.21 -10.64 -7.93
N ASP A 346 -28.24 -9.83 -7.53
CA ASP A 346 -27.17 -10.26 -6.65
C ASP A 346 -26.77 -9.10 -5.73
N ALA A 347 -27.34 -9.10 -4.53
CA ALA A 347 -27.01 -8.19 -3.45
C ALA A 347 -26.00 -8.81 -2.45
N THR A 348 -25.37 -9.95 -2.77
CA THR A 348 -24.35 -10.53 -1.89
C THR A 348 -23.08 -9.71 -1.92
N THR A 349 -22.34 -9.74 -0.82
CA THR A 349 -20.99 -9.20 -0.75
C THR A 349 -20.03 -10.38 -0.83
N PRO A 350 -19.13 -10.43 -1.85
CA PRO A 350 -18.13 -11.49 -1.94
C PRO A 350 -17.18 -11.45 -0.74
N ASP A 351 -16.64 -12.59 -0.35
CA ASP A 351 -15.82 -12.70 0.87
C ASP A 351 -14.71 -13.73 0.70
N ILE A 352 -13.49 -13.23 0.50
CA ILE A 352 -12.27 -14.04 0.57
C ILE A 352 -12.00 -14.38 2.04
N VAL A 353 -12.08 -15.67 2.37
CA VAL A 353 -11.93 -16.16 3.74
C VAL A 353 -10.46 -16.22 4.16
N ALA A 354 -9.59 -16.72 3.29
CA ALA A 354 -8.16 -16.85 3.56
C ALA A 354 -7.35 -16.87 2.25
N ILE A 355 -6.11 -16.37 2.34
CA ILE A 355 -5.08 -16.49 1.30
C ILE A 355 -4.02 -17.46 1.80
N GLN A 356 -3.52 -18.31 0.92
CA GLN A 356 -2.37 -19.18 1.13
C GLN A 356 -1.34 -18.90 0.04
N CYS A 357 -0.06 -19.02 0.39
CA CYS A 357 1.06 -18.86 -0.53
C CYS A 357 1.82 -20.18 -0.65
N TRP A 358 2.41 -20.44 -1.82
CA TRP A 358 3.04 -21.71 -2.16
C TRP A 358 4.33 -21.48 -2.94
N HIS A 359 5.31 -22.36 -2.76
CA HIS A 359 6.55 -22.35 -3.54
C HIS A 359 6.34 -22.76 -5.01
N GLU A 360 5.21 -23.41 -5.33
CA GLU A 360 4.94 -23.92 -6.66
C GLU A 360 3.45 -23.99 -7.00
N ASN A 361 3.15 -24.01 -8.30
CA ASN A 361 1.78 -24.08 -8.84
C ASN A 361 1.00 -25.39 -8.54
N THR A 362 1.66 -26.41 -7.97
CA THR A 362 0.97 -27.62 -7.48
C THR A 362 0.42 -27.48 -6.07
N HIS A 363 0.71 -26.37 -5.39
CA HIS A 363 0.19 -26.02 -4.05
C HIS A 363 0.42 -27.13 -3.01
N SER A 364 1.66 -27.64 -2.95
CA SER A 364 2.04 -28.76 -2.08
C SER A 364 2.99 -28.36 -0.94
N SER A 365 3.75 -27.27 -1.11
CA SER A 365 4.62 -26.66 -0.10
C SER A 365 4.14 -25.24 0.21
N GLU A 366 3.57 -25.05 1.40
CA GLU A 366 3.00 -23.77 1.84
C GLU A 366 4.10 -22.84 2.38
N ILE A 367 4.00 -21.55 2.03
CA ILE A 367 4.78 -20.44 2.58
C ILE A 367 3.89 -19.71 3.57
N TYR A 368 4.32 -19.56 4.82
CA TYR A 368 3.57 -18.79 5.79
C TYR A 368 3.92 -17.30 5.71
N GLN A 369 2.96 -16.50 6.14
CA GLN A 369 3.09 -15.05 6.17
C GLN A 369 4.30 -14.64 7.02
N THR A 370 5.07 -13.64 6.58
CA THR A 370 6.34 -13.18 7.23
C THR A 370 7.50 -14.18 7.25
N GLU A 371 7.41 -15.32 6.56
CA GLU A 371 8.56 -16.21 6.39
C GLU A 371 9.45 -15.76 5.23
N TRP A 372 10.76 -15.90 5.44
CA TRP A 372 11.77 -15.68 4.41
C TRP A 372 11.87 -16.87 3.46
N GLN A 373 12.09 -16.58 2.18
CA GLN A 373 12.25 -17.58 1.11
C GLN A 373 13.43 -17.25 0.22
N ASN A 374 13.94 -18.24 -0.53
CA ASN A 374 15.12 -18.10 -1.39
C ASN A 374 14.99 -18.67 -2.82
N ASP A 375 13.78 -19.05 -3.24
CA ASP A 375 13.53 -19.63 -4.57
C ASP A 375 12.96 -18.63 -5.59
N GLY A 376 12.45 -17.49 -5.13
CA GLY A 376 12.04 -16.35 -5.96
C GLY A 376 10.77 -16.56 -6.78
N ILE A 377 10.05 -17.68 -6.58
CA ILE A 377 8.81 -17.98 -7.29
C ILE A 377 7.72 -18.32 -6.28
N VAL A 378 6.57 -17.65 -6.39
CA VAL A 378 5.44 -17.87 -5.50
C VAL A 378 4.14 -18.03 -6.27
N SER A 379 3.25 -18.84 -5.72
CA SER A 379 1.87 -19.00 -6.18
C SER A 379 0.90 -18.72 -5.03
N PHE A 380 -0.24 -18.12 -5.31
CA PHE A 380 -1.25 -17.78 -4.32
C PHE A 380 -2.55 -18.51 -4.62
N THR A 381 -3.17 -19.03 -3.58
CA THR A 381 -4.55 -19.50 -3.63
C THR A 381 -5.37 -18.78 -2.57
N TRP A 382 -6.66 -18.67 -2.80
CA TRP A 382 -7.58 -18.19 -1.78
C TRP A 382 -8.90 -18.95 -1.81
N THR A 383 -9.65 -18.84 -0.72
CA THR A 383 -10.98 -19.44 -0.60
C THR A 383 -12.03 -18.34 -0.57
N ASP A 384 -13.05 -18.47 -1.41
CA ASP A 384 -14.15 -17.51 -1.54
C ASP A 384 -15.48 -18.24 -1.63
N ALA A 385 -16.51 -17.68 -1.00
CA ALA A 385 -17.87 -18.18 -1.08
C ALA A 385 -18.56 -17.59 -2.32
N ALA A 386 -18.68 -18.40 -3.37
CA ALA A 386 -19.20 -17.95 -4.67
C ALA A 386 -20.51 -17.17 -4.56
N SER A 387 -20.51 -15.95 -5.10
CA SER A 387 -21.69 -15.12 -5.29
C SER A 387 -22.58 -15.66 -6.42
N PRO A 388 -23.91 -15.42 -6.40
CA PRO A 388 -24.81 -15.84 -7.47
C PRO A 388 -24.43 -15.36 -8.87
N SER A 389 -23.81 -14.18 -8.98
CA SER A 389 -23.32 -13.63 -10.25
C SER A 389 -21.89 -14.05 -10.62
N GLY A 390 -21.24 -14.86 -9.78
CA GLY A 390 -19.81 -15.13 -9.84
C GLY A 390 -18.96 -13.93 -9.43
N ASP A 391 -17.71 -14.21 -9.09
CA ASP A 391 -16.78 -13.22 -8.56
C ASP A 391 -15.58 -13.03 -9.50
N THR A 392 -15.16 -11.78 -9.66
CA THR A 392 -13.92 -11.40 -10.33
C THR A 392 -12.97 -10.89 -9.27
N TYR A 393 -11.78 -11.48 -9.19
CA TYR A 393 -10.74 -11.10 -8.25
C TYR A 393 -9.78 -10.14 -8.91
N PHE A 394 -9.64 -8.96 -8.32
CA PHE A 394 -8.66 -7.96 -8.68
C PHE A 394 -7.48 -8.14 -7.75
N TYR A 395 -6.29 -8.26 -8.31
CA TYR A 395 -5.09 -8.53 -7.53
C TYR A 395 -3.90 -7.73 -8.02
N GLU A 396 -3.03 -7.41 -7.08
CA GLU A 396 -1.74 -6.83 -7.38
C GLU A 396 -0.67 -7.36 -6.42
N TYR A 397 0.58 -7.17 -6.85
CA TYR A 397 1.73 -7.58 -6.08
C TYR A 397 2.78 -6.47 -6.15
N ASN A 398 3.10 -5.87 -5.01
CA ASN A 398 3.98 -4.71 -4.93
C ASN A 398 4.64 -4.59 -3.55
N THR A 399 5.46 -3.56 -3.36
CA THR A 399 6.22 -3.33 -2.12
C THR A 399 5.64 -2.24 -1.21
N ASP A 400 4.45 -1.72 -1.52
CA ASP A 400 3.78 -0.68 -0.73
C ASP A 400 2.59 -1.27 0.05
N PRO A 401 2.69 -1.41 1.38
CA PRO A 401 1.61 -1.94 2.22
C PRO A 401 0.35 -1.07 2.22
N GLY A 402 0.46 0.19 1.76
CA GLY A 402 -0.65 1.13 1.65
C GLY A 402 -1.41 1.06 0.33
N SER A 403 -0.98 0.21 -0.61
CA SER A 403 -1.69 -0.01 -1.86
C SER A 403 -3.09 -0.55 -1.61
N THR A 404 -4.03 -0.20 -2.48
CA THR A 404 -5.42 -0.62 -2.36
C THR A 404 -5.98 -0.93 -3.72
N ILE A 405 -6.71 -2.03 -3.82
CA ILE A 405 -7.40 -2.42 -5.04
C ILE A 405 -8.52 -1.43 -5.37
N ASP A 406 -8.39 -0.74 -6.51
CA ASP A 406 -9.34 0.28 -7.00
C ASP A 406 -10.10 -0.11 -8.28
N GLY A 407 -9.74 -1.24 -8.88
CA GLY A 407 -10.37 -1.79 -10.08
C GLY A 407 -9.60 -1.54 -11.38
N THR A 408 -8.38 -1.00 -11.32
CA THR A 408 -7.47 -0.86 -12.47
C THR A 408 -6.47 -2.00 -12.60
N GLU A 409 -6.42 -2.89 -11.62
CA GLU A 409 -5.48 -4.01 -11.50
C GLU A 409 -5.84 -5.18 -12.43
N PRO A 410 -4.91 -6.11 -12.67
CA PRO A 410 -5.19 -7.38 -13.30
C PRO A 410 -6.34 -8.14 -12.61
N THR A 411 -7.10 -8.89 -13.42
CA THR A 411 -8.26 -9.64 -12.95
C THR A 411 -8.14 -11.13 -13.25
N THR A 412 -8.69 -11.96 -12.38
CA THR A 412 -8.93 -13.39 -12.64
C THR A 412 -10.32 -13.81 -12.14
N THR A 413 -10.86 -14.88 -12.72
CA THR A 413 -12.06 -15.56 -12.19
C THR A 413 -11.71 -16.82 -11.41
N ASP A 414 -10.45 -17.26 -11.50
CA ASP A 414 -9.93 -18.38 -10.72
C ASP A 414 -9.56 -17.91 -9.32
N THR A 415 -9.62 -18.81 -8.34
CA THR A 415 -9.28 -18.50 -6.94
C THR A 415 -7.77 -18.64 -6.67
N TYR A 416 -6.94 -18.41 -7.68
CA TYR A 416 -5.49 -18.55 -7.60
C TYR A 416 -4.76 -17.69 -8.64
N VAL A 417 -3.48 -17.42 -8.37
CA VAL A 417 -2.48 -16.89 -9.32
C VAL A 417 -1.21 -17.70 -9.14
N ASP A 418 -0.68 -18.26 -10.22
CA ASP A 418 0.49 -19.14 -10.18
C ASP A 418 1.74 -18.48 -10.77
N ASP A 419 2.90 -18.97 -10.32
CA ASP A 419 4.24 -18.73 -10.89
C ASP A 419 4.63 -17.24 -11.01
N TYR A 420 4.40 -16.45 -9.96
CA TYR A 420 4.85 -15.07 -9.88
C TYR A 420 6.33 -14.99 -9.48
N ASN A 421 7.13 -14.18 -10.18
CA ASN A 421 8.56 -14.02 -9.87
C ASN A 421 8.79 -12.84 -8.93
N LEU A 422 9.53 -13.07 -7.87
CA LEU A 422 9.95 -12.07 -6.89
C LEU A 422 11.31 -11.49 -7.26
N SER A 423 11.53 -10.22 -6.90
CA SER A 423 12.88 -9.69 -6.72
C SER A 423 13.15 -9.53 -5.24
N GLU A 424 14.41 -9.62 -4.83
CA GLU A 424 14.78 -9.55 -3.40
C GLU A 424 14.18 -8.35 -2.69
N GLY A 425 13.73 -8.56 -1.45
CA GLY A 425 13.02 -7.57 -0.66
C GLY A 425 12.35 -8.15 0.58
N ASP A 426 12.21 -7.32 1.61
CA ASP A 426 11.64 -7.64 2.92
C ASP A 426 10.20 -7.10 3.10
N ASN A 427 9.53 -6.75 2.00
CA ASN A 427 8.29 -5.98 2.08
C ASN A 427 7.33 -6.23 0.91
N TRP A 428 7.26 -7.44 0.38
CA TRP A 428 6.30 -7.71 -0.67
C TRP A 428 4.91 -8.01 -0.12
N TYR A 429 3.89 -7.43 -0.75
CA TYR A 429 2.49 -7.56 -0.41
C TYR A 429 1.67 -8.01 -1.62
N PHE A 430 0.96 -9.13 -1.48
CA PHE A 430 -0.08 -9.58 -2.39
C PHE A 430 -1.42 -9.06 -1.91
N HIS A 431 -2.04 -8.19 -2.69
CA HIS A 431 -3.38 -7.67 -2.44
C HIS A 431 -4.35 -8.38 -3.36
N VAL A 432 -5.48 -8.83 -2.82
CA VAL A 432 -6.58 -9.37 -3.63
C VAL A 432 -7.92 -8.92 -3.07
N LYS A 433 -8.82 -8.54 -3.96
CA LYS A 433 -10.16 -8.07 -3.61
C LYS A 433 -11.19 -8.60 -4.62
N PRO A 434 -12.26 -9.25 -4.15
CA PRO A 434 -13.30 -9.77 -5.03
C PRO A 434 -14.32 -8.69 -5.38
N ARG A 435 -14.92 -8.81 -6.56
CA ARG A 435 -16.08 -8.04 -7.01
C ARG A 435 -17.07 -8.96 -7.70
N ASN A 436 -18.33 -8.95 -7.25
CA ASN A 436 -19.36 -9.75 -7.91
C ASN A 436 -19.75 -9.15 -9.27
N GLY A 437 -20.45 -9.94 -10.08
CA GLY A 437 -21.00 -9.51 -11.38
C GLY A 437 -22.05 -8.40 -11.31
N ALA A 438 -22.61 -8.09 -10.14
CA ALA A 438 -23.47 -6.92 -9.91
C ALA A 438 -22.69 -5.63 -9.57
N GLY A 439 -21.37 -5.74 -9.40
CA GLY A 439 -20.46 -4.63 -9.15
C GLY A 439 -20.20 -4.31 -7.68
N THR A 440 -20.70 -5.12 -6.73
CA THR A 440 -20.42 -5.02 -5.29
C THR A 440 -19.01 -5.52 -4.99
N TRP A 441 -18.23 -4.70 -4.28
CA TRP A 441 -16.89 -5.07 -3.80
C TRP A 441 -16.97 -5.81 -2.47
N GLY A 442 -16.15 -6.85 -2.32
CA GLY A 442 -15.87 -7.48 -1.03
C GLY A 442 -14.74 -6.79 -0.28
N GLU A 443 -14.34 -7.41 0.83
CA GLU A 443 -13.17 -6.97 1.60
C GLU A 443 -11.87 -7.31 0.87
N GLU A 444 -10.90 -6.40 0.96
CA GLU A 444 -9.55 -6.62 0.47
C GLU A 444 -8.76 -7.46 1.49
N LYS A 445 -8.03 -8.46 0.99
CA LYS A 445 -7.14 -9.29 1.79
C LYS A 445 -5.71 -9.10 1.30
N VAL A 446 -4.77 -9.10 2.25
CA VAL A 446 -3.36 -8.84 2.00
C VAL A 446 -2.52 -9.96 2.61
N PHE A 447 -1.55 -10.46 1.85
CA PHE A 447 -0.57 -11.44 2.29
C PHE A 447 0.84 -10.88 2.09
N ASN A 448 1.74 -11.04 3.07
CA ASN A 448 3.10 -10.49 2.99
C ASN A 448 4.19 -11.58 3.02
N ILE A 449 5.24 -11.36 2.23
CA ILE A 449 6.34 -12.31 1.98
C ILE A 449 7.68 -11.56 1.99
N TYR A 450 8.71 -12.23 2.49
CA TYR A 450 10.09 -11.78 2.41
C TYR A 450 10.88 -12.72 1.51
N PHE A 451 11.72 -12.18 0.64
CA PHE A 451 12.50 -12.94 -0.33
C PHE A 451 13.92 -12.43 -0.40
N ASP A 452 14.88 -13.35 -0.33
CA ASP A 452 16.31 -13.09 -0.45
C ASP A 452 17.01 -14.32 -1.03
N GLU A 453 17.74 -14.14 -2.14
CA GLU A 453 18.53 -15.21 -2.79
C GLU A 453 20.04 -14.97 -2.64
N THR A 454 20.44 -13.88 -1.99
CA THR A 454 21.83 -13.50 -1.85
C THR A 454 22.48 -14.28 -0.72
N MET A 455 23.52 -15.04 -1.06
CA MET A 455 24.23 -15.84 -0.06
C MET A 455 25.07 -14.95 0.90
N PRO A 456 25.15 -15.30 2.20
CA PRO A 456 26.10 -14.70 3.12
C PRO A 456 27.56 -14.94 2.68
N SER A 457 28.50 -14.18 3.23
CA SER A 457 29.94 -14.30 2.89
C SER A 457 30.83 -14.55 4.12
N ILE A 458 32.03 -15.09 3.89
CA ILE A 458 33.04 -15.37 4.93
C ILE A 458 34.32 -14.61 4.59
N SER A 459 34.83 -13.81 5.53
CA SER A 459 36.10 -13.09 5.44
C SER A 459 37.16 -13.72 6.33
N TYR A 460 38.39 -13.86 5.83
CA TYR A 460 39.49 -14.52 6.55
C TYR A 460 40.57 -13.52 6.92
N THR A 461 40.67 -13.18 8.20
CA THR A 461 41.81 -12.43 8.75
C THR A 461 42.89 -13.39 9.22
N TYR A 462 42.52 -14.33 10.10
CA TYR A 462 43.42 -15.38 10.58
C TYR A 462 42.67 -16.66 11.05
N PRO A 463 43.09 -17.85 10.59
CA PRO A 463 44.07 -18.09 9.53
C PRO A 463 43.50 -17.73 8.15
N THR A 464 44.37 -17.55 7.15
CA THR A 464 43.92 -17.31 5.76
C THR A 464 43.14 -18.51 5.22
N ALA A 465 42.23 -18.30 4.26
CA ALA A 465 41.54 -19.39 3.57
C ALA A 465 42.52 -20.41 2.98
N GLY A 466 42.30 -21.70 3.28
CA GLY A 466 43.17 -22.81 2.92
C GLY A 466 44.50 -22.86 3.68
N GLY A 467 44.78 -21.87 4.52
CA GLY A 467 45.96 -21.79 5.39
C GLY A 467 45.76 -22.59 6.68
N GLY A 468 46.70 -22.42 7.61
CA GLY A 468 46.60 -23.06 8.92
C GLY A 468 47.11 -22.20 10.05
N THR A 469 46.62 -22.48 11.25
CA THR A 469 47.04 -21.80 12.48
C THR A 469 48.49 -22.11 12.84
N TYR A 470 48.98 -21.42 13.87
CA TYR A 470 50.13 -21.84 14.65
C TYR A 470 49.86 -23.18 15.35
N TRP A 471 50.93 -23.82 15.82
CA TRP A 471 50.85 -25.05 16.59
C TRP A 471 50.58 -24.75 18.06
N TYR A 472 49.44 -25.22 18.56
CA TYR A 472 49.05 -25.02 19.94
C TYR A 472 49.22 -26.31 20.76
N ALA A 473 49.89 -26.19 21.91
CA ALA A 473 50.03 -27.29 22.88
C ALA A 473 48.93 -27.29 23.95
N GLU A 474 48.24 -26.16 24.10
CA GLU A 474 47.11 -25.94 25.02
C GLU A 474 46.01 -25.16 24.28
N ASP A 475 44.80 -25.13 24.85
CA ASP A 475 43.67 -24.41 24.26
C ASP A 475 43.99 -22.91 24.17
N PRO A 476 44.11 -22.35 22.95
CA PRO A 476 44.44 -20.94 22.78
C PRO A 476 43.23 -20.01 23.00
N GLY A 477 42.02 -20.56 23.17
CA GLY A 477 40.79 -19.78 23.26
C GLY A 477 40.37 -19.19 21.91
N ASN A 478 39.89 -17.96 21.92
CA ASN A 478 39.30 -17.29 20.76
C ASN A 478 40.38 -16.64 19.86
N VAL A 479 41.15 -17.47 19.16
CA VAL A 479 42.23 -17.03 18.25
C VAL A 479 41.86 -17.06 16.78
N ILE A 480 40.65 -17.53 16.43
CA ILE A 480 40.18 -17.52 15.04
C ILE A 480 39.50 -16.19 14.78
N ASP A 481 40.02 -15.47 13.80
CA ASP A 481 39.58 -14.16 13.32
C ASP A 481 39.07 -14.35 11.88
N ILE A 482 37.83 -14.82 11.81
CA ILE A 482 37.11 -15.10 10.57
C ILE A 482 35.70 -14.55 10.76
N ASP A 483 35.34 -13.60 9.91
CA ASP A 483 34.08 -12.87 9.99
C ASP A 483 33.02 -13.50 9.09
N PHE A 484 31.77 -13.43 9.53
CA PHE A 484 30.60 -13.86 8.76
C PHE A 484 29.77 -12.61 8.43
N LEU A 485 29.65 -12.29 7.14
CA LEU A 485 29.12 -11.00 6.69
C LEU A 485 27.79 -11.18 5.95
N ARG A 486 26.88 -10.25 6.19
CA ARG A 486 25.69 -10.00 5.37
C ARG A 486 26.12 -9.25 4.12
N VAL A 487 25.74 -9.77 2.95
CA VAL A 487 26.11 -9.16 1.66
C VAL A 487 25.11 -8.06 1.26
N ASP A 488 23.89 -8.14 1.77
CA ASP A 488 22.79 -7.19 1.59
C ASP A 488 22.10 -6.88 2.93
N SER A 489 21.02 -6.10 2.86
CA SER A 489 20.26 -5.66 4.03
C SER A 489 18.97 -6.44 4.29
N TYR A 490 18.65 -7.46 3.49
CA TYR A 490 17.39 -8.21 3.54
C TYR A 490 17.41 -9.25 4.65
N SER A 491 17.82 -10.49 4.39
CA SER A 491 17.71 -11.53 5.41
C SER A 491 18.84 -11.39 6.46
N PRO A 492 18.53 -11.57 7.75
CA PRO A 492 19.54 -11.62 8.79
C PRO A 492 20.38 -12.91 8.70
N LEU A 493 21.61 -12.90 9.21
CA LEU A 493 22.35 -14.17 9.39
C LEU A 493 21.61 -15.01 10.44
N ASN A 494 21.37 -16.30 10.19
CA ASN A 494 20.65 -17.18 11.11
C ASN A 494 21.59 -18.02 11.99
N TYR A 495 22.67 -18.53 11.40
CA TYR A 495 23.70 -19.23 12.15
C TYR A 495 25.04 -19.21 11.41
N ALA A 496 26.12 -19.36 12.17
CA ALA A 496 27.40 -19.82 11.64
C ALA A 496 27.90 -20.99 12.50
N ARG A 497 28.51 -21.97 11.85
CA ARG A 497 28.98 -23.19 12.50
C ARG A 497 30.26 -23.70 11.84
N TYR A 498 31.04 -24.45 12.61
CA TYR A 498 32.22 -25.16 12.13
C TYR A 498 32.10 -26.66 12.40
N ARG A 499 32.88 -27.46 11.68
CA ARG A 499 33.10 -28.86 12.04
C ARG A 499 34.57 -29.23 11.85
N ILE A 500 35.01 -30.20 12.64
CA ILE A 500 36.38 -30.73 12.58
C ILE A 500 36.37 -31.98 11.72
N SER A 501 37.03 -31.93 10.57
CA SER A 501 37.01 -32.95 9.51
C SER A 501 35.55 -33.35 9.19
N ASP A 502 35.25 -34.64 9.11
CA ASP A 502 33.88 -35.15 8.89
C ASP A 502 33.08 -35.32 10.20
N GLY A 503 33.44 -34.58 11.25
CA GLY A 503 32.81 -34.61 12.57
C GLY A 503 31.43 -33.94 12.65
N ALA A 504 30.94 -33.78 13.88
CA ALA A 504 29.70 -33.05 14.15
C ALA A 504 29.89 -31.54 13.93
N TRP A 505 28.80 -30.86 13.61
CA TRP A 505 28.76 -29.41 13.57
C TRP A 505 28.70 -28.80 14.97
N HIS A 506 29.47 -27.73 15.16
CA HIS A 506 29.55 -26.92 16.36
C HIS A 506 29.20 -25.49 16.01
N SER A 507 28.31 -24.88 16.77
CA SER A 507 27.82 -23.53 16.51
C SER A 507 28.82 -22.49 16.99
N ILE A 508 29.06 -21.48 16.16
CA ILE A 508 29.79 -20.26 16.50
C ILE A 508 28.77 -19.27 17.08
N PHE A 509 27.67 -19.08 16.36
CA PHE A 509 26.46 -18.47 16.89
C PHE A 509 25.23 -19.19 16.34
N GLU A 510 24.13 -19.06 17.07
CA GLU A 510 22.78 -19.43 16.66
C GLU A 510 21.91 -18.19 16.93
N ASP A 511 20.86 -17.99 16.15
CA ASP A 511 19.89 -16.87 16.17
C ASP A 511 20.13 -15.78 15.12
N ASP A 512 19.04 -15.13 14.74
CA ASP A 512 19.01 -14.08 13.72
C ASP A 512 19.82 -12.85 14.14
N ARG A 513 20.77 -12.47 13.29
CA ARG A 513 21.63 -11.30 13.43
C ARG A 513 21.42 -10.34 12.27
N THR A 514 21.09 -9.09 12.61
CA THR A 514 20.94 -8.01 11.63
C THR A 514 22.26 -7.32 11.31
N ASP A 515 23.35 -7.74 11.93
CA ASP A 515 24.71 -7.26 11.81
C ASP A 515 25.68 -8.40 11.47
N ASP A 516 26.86 -8.03 10.99
CA ASP A 516 27.96 -8.97 10.73
C ASP A 516 28.45 -9.59 12.04
N TYR A 517 29.03 -10.79 11.96
CA TYR A 517 29.72 -11.43 13.08
C TYR A 517 31.22 -11.26 12.91
N GLU A 518 31.80 -10.32 13.65
CA GLU A 518 33.23 -9.93 13.60
C GLU A 518 34.01 -10.33 14.88
N ASP A 519 33.36 -11.04 15.81
CA ASP A 519 34.00 -11.43 17.07
C ASP A 519 34.92 -12.63 16.86
N ASN A 520 36.16 -12.55 17.38
CA ASN A 520 37.06 -13.70 17.40
C ASN A 520 36.44 -14.88 18.17
N TRP A 521 36.63 -16.08 17.64
CA TRP A 521 36.02 -17.30 18.15
C TRP A 521 37.05 -18.44 18.24
N GLY A 522 36.67 -19.53 18.92
CA GLY A 522 37.55 -20.66 19.22
C GLY A 522 36.93 -22.00 18.82
N LEU A 523 37.75 -23.06 18.90
CA LEU A 523 37.32 -24.43 18.62
C LEU A 523 37.21 -25.24 19.92
N THR A 524 36.34 -26.24 19.92
CA THR A 524 36.25 -27.21 21.02
C THR A 524 37.55 -28.02 21.12
N TRP A 525 38.41 -27.67 22.08
CA TRP A 525 39.73 -28.30 22.24
C TRP A 525 39.73 -29.82 22.41
N ALA A 526 38.69 -30.35 23.05
CA ALA A 526 38.53 -31.78 23.33
C ALA A 526 38.29 -32.62 22.06
N ASP A 527 37.77 -32.01 21.00
CA ASP A 527 37.42 -32.69 19.75
C ASP A 527 38.59 -32.70 18.74
N LEU A 528 39.65 -31.92 19.00
CA LEU A 528 40.85 -31.84 18.17
C LEU A 528 41.83 -32.98 18.49
N GLY A 529 42.29 -33.68 17.45
CA GLY A 529 43.39 -34.65 17.53
C GLY A 529 44.77 -33.99 17.45
N PRO A 530 45.85 -34.65 17.91
CA PRO A 530 47.21 -34.18 17.65
C PRO A 530 47.51 -34.25 16.15
N GLY A 531 48.28 -33.27 15.67
CA GLY A 531 48.53 -33.03 14.25
C GLY A 531 47.64 -31.91 13.69
N THR A 532 47.43 -31.98 12.38
CA THR A 532 46.63 -31.03 11.62
C THR A 532 45.18 -31.48 11.54
N ASN A 533 44.24 -30.61 11.93
CA ASN A 533 42.81 -30.85 11.89
C ASN A 533 42.18 -29.96 10.82
N GLU A 534 41.32 -30.51 9.98
CA GLU A 534 40.64 -29.74 8.91
C GLU A 534 39.39 -29.08 9.49
N ILE A 535 39.18 -27.80 9.22
CA ILE A 535 38.02 -27.05 9.70
C ILE A 535 37.20 -26.59 8.50
N ASP A 536 35.96 -27.07 8.43
CA ASP A 536 34.95 -26.61 7.49
C ASP A 536 34.04 -25.60 8.18
N LEU A 537 33.58 -24.60 7.43
CA LEU A 537 32.67 -23.56 7.90
C LEU A 537 31.38 -23.58 7.10
N GLU A 538 30.28 -23.26 7.77
CA GLU A 538 28.99 -23.04 7.15
C GLU A 538 28.31 -21.85 7.81
N VAL A 539 27.81 -20.94 6.99
CA VAL A 539 26.97 -19.81 7.43
C VAL A 539 25.70 -19.82 6.62
N ALA A 540 24.59 -19.56 7.31
CA ALA A 540 23.28 -19.44 6.68
C ALA A 540 22.58 -18.16 7.14
N ASP A 541 21.74 -17.62 6.27
CA ASP A 541 20.80 -16.55 6.61
C ASP A 541 19.40 -17.10 6.93
N SER A 542 18.48 -16.22 7.33
CA SER A 542 17.12 -16.60 7.70
C SER A 542 16.25 -16.97 6.49
N ALA A 543 16.66 -16.61 5.27
CA ALA A 543 16.04 -17.07 4.03
C ALA A 543 16.48 -18.49 3.64
N GLY A 544 17.48 -19.03 4.33
CA GLY A 544 18.00 -20.37 4.11
C GLY A 544 19.08 -20.41 3.01
N ASN A 545 19.65 -19.28 2.61
CA ASN A 545 20.84 -19.27 1.77
C ASN A 545 22.03 -19.72 2.61
N VAL A 546 22.75 -20.75 2.13
CA VAL A 546 23.85 -21.38 2.86
C VAL A 546 25.14 -21.26 2.06
N LEU A 547 26.15 -20.60 2.62
CA LEU A 547 27.52 -20.65 2.13
C LEU A 547 28.31 -21.70 2.92
N PHE A 548 28.93 -22.64 2.19
CA PHE A 548 29.73 -23.70 2.76
C PHE A 548 31.18 -23.64 2.25
N HIS A 549 32.12 -23.43 3.17
CA HIS A 549 33.56 -23.43 2.91
C HIS A 549 34.17 -24.73 3.40
N ASN A 550 34.56 -25.58 2.44
CA ASN A 550 35.16 -26.87 2.73
C ASN A 550 36.67 -26.85 2.49
N TYR A 551 37.46 -27.29 3.47
CA TYR A 551 38.92 -27.31 3.33
C TYR A 551 39.37 -28.30 2.22
N VAL A 552 38.88 -29.53 2.23
CA VAL A 552 39.31 -30.61 1.32
C VAL A 552 38.89 -30.35 -0.13
N VAL A 553 37.67 -29.87 -0.34
CA VAL A 553 37.05 -29.77 -1.67
C VAL A 553 37.31 -28.42 -2.33
N SER A 554 37.36 -27.34 -1.56
CA SER A 554 37.42 -25.97 -2.08
C SER A 554 38.62 -25.16 -1.59
N THR A 555 39.48 -25.74 -0.74
CA THR A 555 40.58 -25.02 -0.06
C THR A 555 40.13 -23.72 0.62
N SER A 556 38.83 -23.62 0.92
CA SER A 556 38.22 -22.40 1.45
C SER A 556 37.99 -22.51 2.96
N GLY A 557 38.04 -23.70 3.56
CA GLY A 557 38.17 -23.89 5.03
C GLY A 557 39.59 -23.56 5.53
N PHE A 558 39.98 -24.06 6.70
CA PHE A 558 41.36 -23.88 7.21
C PHE A 558 41.86 -25.09 8.01
N LEU A 559 43.14 -25.09 8.35
CA LEU A 559 43.77 -26.10 9.19
C LEU A 559 44.01 -25.58 10.62
N PHE A 560 43.56 -26.32 11.62
CA PHE A 560 43.91 -26.07 13.01
C PHE A 560 44.97 -27.08 13.48
N LYS A 561 46.11 -26.56 13.96
CA LYS A 561 47.27 -27.40 14.32
C LYS A 561 47.41 -27.55 15.83
N LYS A 562 47.32 -28.80 16.31
CA LYS A 562 47.44 -29.15 17.73
C LYS A 562 48.62 -30.08 17.94
N THR A 563 49.43 -29.82 18.95
CA THR A 563 50.62 -30.63 19.24
C THR A 563 50.60 -31.21 20.64
N THR A 564 51.29 -32.33 20.82
CA THR A 564 51.59 -32.87 22.15
C THR A 564 52.99 -32.50 22.63
N VAL A 565 53.85 -31.98 21.76
CA VAL A 565 55.19 -31.52 22.11
C VAL A 565 55.09 -30.09 22.61
N LYS A 566 55.53 -29.84 23.85
CA LYS A 566 55.40 -28.52 24.47
C LYS A 566 56.75 -27.99 24.92
N ILE A 567 57.14 -26.79 24.51
CA ILE A 567 58.22 -26.04 25.16
C ILE A 567 57.60 -25.29 26.34
N THR A 568 58.07 -25.58 27.55
CA THR A 568 57.52 -25.03 28.81
C THR A 568 58.40 -23.95 29.42
N SER A 569 59.65 -23.85 28.98
CA SER A 569 60.61 -22.86 29.47
C SER A 569 61.60 -22.53 28.36
N LEU A 570 61.91 -21.24 28.22
CA LEU A 570 63.03 -20.70 27.44
C LEU A 570 63.71 -19.67 28.33
N LEU A 571 65.01 -19.84 28.56
CA LEU A 571 65.82 -19.00 29.45
C LEU A 571 67.09 -18.57 28.71
N CYS A 572 67.53 -17.35 28.98
CA CYS A 572 68.76 -16.78 28.44
C CYS A 572 69.80 -16.59 29.56
N TYR A 573 71.09 -16.70 29.23
CA TYR A 573 72.21 -16.61 30.18
C TYR A 573 73.41 -15.90 29.54
N GLU A 574 74.16 -15.12 30.33
CA GLU A 574 75.43 -14.47 29.92
C GLU A 574 76.56 -15.48 29.69
N GLU A 575 76.46 -16.68 30.27
CA GLU A 575 77.53 -17.68 30.21
C GLU A 575 77.00 -19.08 29.88
N ASN A 576 77.84 -19.86 29.19
CA ASN A 576 77.66 -21.29 28.94
C ASN A 576 77.46 -22.18 30.20
N THR A 577 77.70 -21.63 31.39
CA THR A 577 77.54 -22.36 32.66
C THR A 577 76.10 -22.37 33.17
N HIS A 578 75.22 -21.55 32.57
CA HIS A 578 73.77 -21.47 32.84
C HIS A 578 73.42 -21.29 34.33
N THR A 579 74.16 -20.44 35.03
CA THR A 579 74.03 -20.30 36.50
C THR A 579 72.99 -19.27 36.94
N THR A 580 72.93 -18.12 36.26
CA THR A 580 72.00 -17.02 36.58
C THR A 580 71.31 -16.56 35.29
N PRO A 581 69.99 -16.72 35.16
CA PRO A 581 69.29 -16.33 33.95
C PRO A 581 69.17 -14.81 33.84
N ILE A 582 69.28 -14.32 32.61
CA ILE A 582 68.96 -12.95 32.20
C ILE A 582 67.44 -12.76 32.30
N SER A 583 67.03 -11.59 32.76
CA SER A 583 65.60 -11.25 32.75
C SER A 583 65.18 -10.86 31.35
N GLU A 584 64.01 -11.33 30.92
CA GLU A 584 63.43 -10.93 29.64
C GLU A 584 63.24 -9.41 29.56
N ALA A 585 63.39 -8.83 28.36
CA ALA A 585 63.26 -7.39 28.11
C ALA A 585 64.21 -6.55 28.99
N SER A 586 65.51 -6.92 29.01
CA SER A 586 66.55 -6.14 29.69
C SER A 586 67.79 -5.96 28.82
N TRP A 587 68.40 -4.77 28.90
CA TRP A 587 69.59 -4.41 28.14
C TRP A 587 70.82 -5.19 28.60
N GLN A 588 71.51 -5.80 27.66
CA GLN A 588 72.81 -6.46 27.86
C GLN A 588 73.91 -5.69 27.13
N ASN A 589 75.13 -5.79 27.65
CA ASN A 589 76.35 -5.26 27.04
C ASN A 589 77.34 -6.36 26.60
N ASP A 590 77.05 -7.63 26.91
CA ASP A 590 77.79 -8.76 26.38
C ASP A 590 77.23 -9.16 25.01
N GLY A 591 78.11 -9.33 24.03
CA GLY A 591 77.73 -9.58 22.64
C GLY A 591 77.39 -11.04 22.34
N GLU A 592 77.51 -11.93 23.32
CA GLU A 592 77.22 -13.36 23.21
C GLU A 592 76.39 -13.83 24.42
N VAL A 593 75.35 -14.63 24.15
CA VAL A 593 74.50 -15.22 25.21
C VAL A 593 74.24 -16.71 24.95
N SER A 594 73.72 -17.42 25.93
CA SER A 594 73.30 -18.81 25.79
C SER A 594 71.81 -18.96 26.06
N PHE A 595 71.10 -19.59 25.13
CA PHE A 595 69.69 -19.93 25.29
C PHE A 595 69.54 -21.40 25.70
N VAL A 596 68.69 -21.66 26.68
CA VAL A 596 68.34 -23.02 27.12
C VAL A 596 66.84 -23.14 27.22
N TRP A 597 66.29 -24.19 26.63
CA TRP A 597 64.87 -24.50 26.72
C TRP A 597 64.61 -25.88 27.31
N ALA A 598 63.42 -26.05 27.85
CA ALA A 598 62.93 -27.31 28.38
C ALA A 598 61.47 -27.49 28.00
N GLY A 599 61.01 -28.74 28.02
CA GLY A 599 59.68 -29.05 27.58
C GLY A 599 59.22 -30.47 27.87
N GLU A 600 58.00 -30.73 27.44
CA GLU A 600 57.30 -32.00 27.59
C GLU A 600 57.31 -32.77 26.27
N ASN A 601 57.34 -34.10 26.39
CA ASN A 601 57.38 -35.04 25.25
C ASN A 601 58.58 -34.82 24.32
N PHE A 602 59.69 -34.34 24.88
CA PHE A 602 60.97 -34.25 24.20
C PHE A 602 61.61 -35.64 24.05
N ASP A 603 62.07 -35.97 22.85
CA ASP A 603 62.78 -37.21 22.56
C ASP A 603 63.83 -37.02 21.45
N GLU A 604 64.58 -38.07 21.14
CA GLU A 604 65.68 -38.05 20.17
C GLU A 604 65.26 -37.76 18.71
N HIS A 605 63.96 -37.73 18.41
CA HIS A 605 63.42 -37.47 17.07
C HIS A 605 63.00 -36.01 16.85
N LEU A 606 63.23 -35.14 17.85
CA LEU A 606 63.04 -33.70 17.72
C LEU A 606 64.27 -33.02 17.14
N THR A 607 64.02 -32.06 16.26
CA THR A 607 64.98 -31.06 15.83
C THR A 607 64.45 -29.69 16.24
N PHE A 608 65.19 -28.95 17.07
CA PHE A 608 64.84 -27.58 17.42
C PHE A 608 65.41 -26.62 16.39
N TYR A 609 64.52 -25.86 15.79
CA TYR A 609 64.80 -24.76 14.89
C TYR A 609 64.69 -23.47 15.69
N TYR A 610 65.57 -22.52 15.39
CA TYR A 610 65.52 -21.20 16.01
C TYR A 610 65.60 -20.10 14.95
N ARG A 611 65.15 -18.92 15.35
CA ARG A 611 65.21 -17.70 14.55
C ARG A 611 65.41 -16.51 15.45
N TYR A 612 66.19 -15.55 15.00
CA TYR A 612 66.45 -14.31 15.71
C TYR A 612 66.09 -13.14 14.82
N ASP A 613 65.06 -12.39 15.21
CA ASP A 613 64.57 -11.27 14.40
C ASP A 613 63.88 -10.18 15.23
N ASP A 614 63.27 -9.22 14.52
CA ASP A 614 62.56 -8.07 15.09
C ASP A 614 61.09 -8.37 15.48
N SER A 615 60.63 -9.61 15.34
CA SER A 615 59.21 -9.95 15.46
C SER A 615 58.92 -10.65 16.78
N SER A 616 57.96 -10.16 17.56
CA SER A 616 57.40 -10.89 18.69
C SER A 616 56.42 -12.01 18.29
N ASP A 617 56.00 -12.04 17.01
CA ASP A 617 55.06 -13.04 16.51
C ASP A 617 55.76 -14.36 16.17
N PRO A 618 55.09 -15.51 16.34
CA PRO A 618 55.63 -16.80 15.93
C PRO A 618 56.04 -16.80 14.44
N THR A 619 57.32 -16.99 14.19
CA THR A 619 57.94 -16.80 12.88
C THR A 619 58.41 -18.10 12.24
N ILE A 620 58.65 -19.15 13.05
CA ILE A 620 59.10 -20.46 12.57
C ILE A 620 57.93 -21.30 12.04
N ASN A 621 56.68 -20.88 12.32
CA ASN A 621 55.38 -21.28 11.72
C ASN A 621 55.36 -22.55 10.83
N ALA A 622 55.80 -23.69 11.39
CA ALA A 622 55.81 -25.00 10.75
C ALA A 622 56.68 -25.13 9.48
N ASP A 623 57.59 -24.19 9.20
CA ASP A 623 58.47 -24.19 8.02
C ASP A 623 59.95 -24.11 8.43
N PRO A 624 60.75 -25.16 8.17
CA PRO A 624 62.19 -25.14 8.44
C PRO A 624 62.97 -24.05 7.70
N SER A 625 62.42 -23.52 6.59
CA SER A 625 63.06 -22.45 5.81
C SER A 625 62.94 -21.07 6.45
N ALA A 626 62.03 -20.92 7.42
CA ALA A 626 61.83 -19.68 8.17
C ALA A 626 62.80 -19.53 9.36
N ALA A 627 63.59 -20.56 9.66
CA ALA A 627 64.56 -20.59 10.74
C ALA A 627 65.97 -20.19 10.26
N ASP A 628 66.74 -19.55 11.13
CA ASP A 628 68.14 -19.20 10.85
C ASP A 628 69.06 -20.41 11.03
N GLY A 629 68.68 -21.33 11.92
CA GLY A 629 69.46 -22.52 12.25
C GLY A 629 68.66 -23.61 12.94
N ASN A 630 69.36 -24.70 13.29
CA ASN A 630 68.82 -25.75 14.14
C ASN A 630 69.93 -26.34 15.01
N THR A 631 69.54 -26.81 16.19
CA THR A 631 70.44 -27.45 17.16
C THR A 631 70.31 -28.97 17.17
N GLY A 632 69.52 -29.55 16.26
CA GLY A 632 69.15 -30.95 16.34
C GLY A 632 68.33 -31.22 17.61
N ALA A 633 68.62 -32.32 18.30
CA ALA A 633 67.91 -32.67 19.54
C ALA A 633 68.45 -31.97 20.80
N THR A 634 69.47 -31.08 20.69
CA THR A 634 69.99 -30.37 21.86
C THR A 634 69.06 -29.23 22.26
N THR A 635 68.85 -29.07 23.56
CA THR A 635 67.89 -28.11 24.12
C THR A 635 68.55 -26.80 24.57
N TYR A 636 69.64 -26.44 23.89
CA TYR A 636 70.40 -25.24 24.16
C TYR A 636 71.09 -24.77 22.87
N ASP A 637 71.33 -23.47 22.80
CA ASP A 637 72.26 -22.81 21.88
C ASP A 637 73.25 -22.01 22.72
N ASN A 638 74.53 -22.32 22.57
CA ASN A 638 75.61 -21.79 23.40
C ASN A 638 76.43 -20.79 22.57
N ASP A 639 76.81 -19.66 23.18
CA ASP A 639 77.56 -18.58 22.52
C ASP A 639 76.84 -18.01 21.27
N TYR A 640 75.54 -17.72 21.39
CA TYR A 640 74.74 -17.07 20.35
C TYR A 640 75.09 -15.58 20.26
N PRO A 641 75.55 -15.07 19.09
CA PRO A 641 75.89 -13.67 18.92
C PRO A 641 74.65 -12.78 18.87
N LEU A 642 74.71 -11.61 19.51
CA LEU A 642 73.61 -10.63 19.51
C LEU A 642 73.86 -9.50 18.51
N ASP A 643 72.79 -9.13 17.81
CA ASP A 643 72.73 -7.88 17.04
C ASP A 643 72.11 -6.77 17.89
N GLU A 644 72.58 -5.54 17.68
CA GLU A 644 72.11 -4.33 18.40
C GLU A 644 70.59 -4.12 18.26
N GLY A 645 69.97 -3.73 19.38
CA GLY A 645 68.56 -3.35 19.48
C GLY A 645 67.69 -4.37 20.20
N GLU A 646 66.38 -4.14 20.14
CA GLU A 646 65.35 -5.02 20.70
C GLU A 646 65.05 -6.15 19.71
N LYS A 647 65.31 -7.39 20.11
CA LYS A 647 65.18 -8.59 19.25
C LYS A 647 64.47 -9.72 19.99
N TYR A 648 64.01 -10.69 19.22
CA TYR A 648 63.30 -11.86 19.72
C TYR A 648 63.99 -13.13 19.27
N TYR A 649 64.32 -13.99 20.23
CA TYR A 649 64.83 -15.33 19.97
C TYR A 649 63.66 -16.33 20.02
N HIS A 650 63.33 -16.88 18.87
CA HIS A 650 62.30 -17.89 18.68
C HIS A 650 62.91 -19.27 18.65
N VAL A 651 62.25 -20.25 19.27
CA VAL A 651 62.60 -21.65 19.15
C VAL A 651 61.36 -22.53 19.02
N GLN A 652 61.41 -23.47 18.07
CA GLN A 652 60.34 -24.43 17.83
C GLN A 652 60.92 -25.82 17.51
N GLY A 653 60.36 -26.87 18.10
CA GLY A 653 60.79 -28.25 17.89
C GLY A 653 59.95 -28.95 16.82
N TYR A 654 60.59 -29.50 15.78
CA TYR A 654 59.94 -30.36 14.80
C TYR A 654 60.16 -31.84 15.11
N LYS A 655 59.08 -32.61 15.24
CA LYS A 655 59.11 -34.04 15.54
C LYS A 655 58.99 -34.86 14.27
N SER A 656 60.11 -35.41 13.81
CA SER A 656 60.19 -36.14 12.54
C SER A 656 59.32 -37.40 12.44
N THR A 657 58.94 -38.01 13.57
CA THR A 657 58.13 -39.25 13.61
C THR A 657 56.63 -39.02 13.43
N THR A 658 56.12 -37.87 13.87
CA THR A 658 54.70 -37.51 13.75
C THR A 658 54.45 -36.37 12.75
N GLY A 659 55.50 -35.63 12.38
CA GLY A 659 55.38 -34.40 11.58
C GLY A 659 54.81 -33.22 12.36
N GLU A 660 54.68 -33.33 13.68
CA GLU A 660 54.20 -32.27 14.57
C GLU A 660 55.32 -31.26 14.84
N TRP A 661 54.97 -29.98 14.92
CA TRP A 661 55.83 -28.98 15.56
C TRP A 661 55.35 -28.73 16.98
N SER A 662 56.25 -28.33 17.88
CA SER A 662 55.88 -27.85 19.21
C SER A 662 55.20 -26.48 19.13
N ASN A 663 54.69 -25.98 20.26
CA ASN A 663 54.50 -24.53 20.37
C ASN A 663 55.86 -23.83 20.17
N GLU A 664 55.80 -22.63 19.62
CA GLU A 664 56.96 -21.74 19.51
C GLU A 664 57.14 -21.03 20.86
N ALA A 665 58.37 -21.03 21.37
CA ALA A 665 58.76 -20.27 22.55
C ALA A 665 59.59 -19.08 22.09
N ILE A 666 59.33 -17.92 22.67
CA ILE A 666 59.90 -16.64 22.27
C ILE A 666 60.52 -16.01 23.51
N PHE A 667 61.69 -15.41 23.38
CA PHE A 667 62.36 -14.66 24.44
C PHE A 667 62.81 -13.30 23.90
N GLU A 668 62.35 -12.23 24.53
CA GLU A 668 62.76 -10.86 24.19
C GLU A 668 64.11 -10.52 24.82
N ILE A 669 65.06 -10.06 23.99
CA ILE A 669 66.40 -9.67 24.39
C ILE A 669 66.80 -8.33 23.77
N TRP A 670 67.40 -7.46 24.57
CA TRP A 670 67.85 -6.15 24.13
C TRP A 670 69.37 -6.07 24.28
N TYR A 671 70.07 -5.69 23.22
CA TYR A 671 71.53 -5.60 23.22
C TYR A 671 72.02 -4.23 22.77
N ASP A 672 72.92 -3.65 23.54
CA ASP A 672 73.65 -2.44 23.19
C ASP A 672 75.12 -2.58 23.60
N GLY A 673 75.99 -2.70 22.59
CA GLY A 673 77.45 -2.77 22.79
C GLY A 673 78.16 -1.42 22.67
N THR A 674 77.41 -0.32 22.51
CA THR A 674 77.98 1.01 22.26
C THR A 674 77.96 1.86 23.51
N ALA A 675 79.06 2.53 23.82
CA ALA A 675 79.10 3.47 24.94
C ALA A 675 78.38 4.79 24.61
N PRO A 676 77.85 5.51 25.61
CA PRO A 676 77.26 6.82 25.42
C PRO A 676 78.13 7.74 24.56
N THR A 677 77.52 8.33 23.54
CA THR A 677 78.17 9.31 22.68
C THR A 677 78.08 10.71 23.29
N THR A 678 78.94 11.63 22.85
CA THR A 678 78.85 13.06 23.21
C THR A 678 78.96 13.39 24.70
N ALA A 679 79.52 12.51 25.53
CA ALA A 679 79.82 12.81 26.93
C ALA A 679 80.78 14.01 27.04
N GLU A 680 80.22 15.18 27.33
CA GLU A 680 80.93 16.46 27.40
C GLU A 680 80.41 17.31 28.56
N ILE A 681 81.23 18.23 29.05
CA ILE A 681 80.77 19.25 29.99
C ILE A 681 79.93 20.22 29.19
N TYR A 682 78.62 20.27 29.48
CA TYR A 682 77.70 21.22 28.88
C TYR A 682 78.01 22.64 29.33
N THR A 683 78.03 22.82 30.65
CA THR A 683 78.40 24.06 31.31
C THR A 683 78.93 23.76 32.70
N ILE A 684 79.88 24.57 33.15
CA ILE A 684 80.06 24.81 34.58
C ILE A 684 79.52 26.20 34.87
N THR A 685 78.77 26.35 35.95
CA THR A 685 78.19 27.64 36.34
C THR A 685 78.63 28.04 37.75
N GLU A 686 78.98 29.32 37.89
CA GLU A 686 79.36 29.92 39.16
C GLU A 686 78.13 30.05 40.06
N GLY A 687 78.24 29.62 41.30
CA GLY A 687 77.23 29.82 42.33
C GLY A 687 77.55 30.95 43.30
N SER A 688 78.70 31.63 43.14
CA SER A 688 79.19 32.66 44.07
C SER A 688 80.24 33.58 43.46
N ASP A 689 80.42 34.77 44.06
CA ASP A 689 81.48 35.75 43.73
C ASP A 689 82.91 35.29 44.15
N TYR A 690 83.08 34.05 44.60
CA TYR A 690 84.37 33.47 45.04
C TYR A 690 84.81 32.30 44.13
N CYS A 691 84.17 32.14 42.97
CA CYS A 691 84.61 31.23 41.92
C CYS A 691 84.55 31.92 40.55
N ASP A 692 85.51 31.60 39.68
CA ASP A 692 85.60 32.09 38.31
C ASP A 692 85.82 30.90 37.37
N ILE A 693 85.14 30.89 36.22
CA ILE A 693 85.18 29.76 35.29
C ILE A 693 85.88 30.15 33.99
N ASP A 694 86.97 29.47 33.68
CA ASP A 694 87.60 29.53 32.36
C ASP A 694 87.09 28.37 31.49
N SER A 695 86.41 28.72 30.40
CA SER A 695 85.90 27.76 29.40
C SER A 695 86.60 27.89 28.04
N SER A 696 87.70 28.66 27.96
CA SER A 696 88.30 29.08 26.68
C SER A 696 89.10 27.99 25.95
N SER A 697 89.62 27.00 26.68
CA SER A 697 90.43 25.91 26.11
C SER A 697 90.28 24.56 26.83
N SER A 698 89.94 24.59 28.12
CA SER A 698 89.53 23.48 28.97
C SER A 698 88.64 24.05 30.07
N TRP A 699 87.66 23.30 30.57
CA TRP A 699 86.85 23.75 31.70
C TRP A 699 87.71 23.73 32.97
N VAL A 700 88.09 24.92 33.47
CA VAL A 700 88.82 25.10 34.73
C VAL A 700 87.96 25.95 35.66
N VAL A 701 87.73 25.47 36.87
CA VAL A 701 87.08 26.24 37.94
C VAL A 701 88.15 26.78 38.86
N TYR A 702 88.29 28.10 38.92
CA TYR A 702 89.08 28.79 39.94
C TYR A 702 88.20 29.12 41.13
N TYR A 703 88.71 28.96 42.35
CA TYR A 703 88.02 29.40 43.56
C TYR A 703 88.97 29.99 44.60
N GLY A 704 88.46 30.95 45.37
CA GLY A 704 89.23 31.66 46.40
C GLY A 704 88.80 31.27 47.82
N ASP A 705 89.66 31.57 48.80
CA ASP A 705 89.47 31.20 50.21
C ASP A 705 88.86 32.29 51.09
N ASP A 706 88.71 33.50 50.54
CA ASP A 706 88.20 34.67 51.26
C ASP A 706 86.67 34.60 51.49
N GLY A 707 85.97 33.64 50.88
CA GLY A 707 84.54 33.41 51.05
C GLY A 707 84.09 31.99 50.72
N ALA A 708 82.85 31.67 51.12
CA ALA A 708 82.23 30.40 50.77
C ALA A 708 81.57 30.51 49.38
N GLY A 709 81.57 29.42 48.63
CA GLY A 709 81.08 29.39 47.27
C GLY A 709 80.66 28.00 46.80
N SER A 710 80.19 27.94 45.55
CA SER A 710 79.80 26.70 44.91
C SER A 710 79.90 26.83 43.40
N PHE A 711 80.02 25.71 42.71
CA PHE A 711 79.85 25.63 41.27
C PHE A 711 79.05 24.39 40.90
N THR A 712 78.26 24.48 39.82
CA THR A 712 77.49 23.35 39.30
C THR A 712 78.10 22.89 38.00
N VAL A 713 78.46 21.61 37.92
CA VAL A 713 78.95 20.95 36.71
C VAL A 713 77.77 20.25 36.06
N LYS A 714 77.47 20.59 34.81
CA LYS A 714 76.41 19.96 34.01
C LYS A 714 77.04 19.16 32.89
N VAL A 715 76.70 17.88 32.79
CA VAL A 715 77.18 16.95 31.77
C VAL A 715 76.07 16.71 30.77
N LYS A 716 76.43 16.82 29.50
CA LYS A 716 75.60 16.39 28.38
C LYS A 716 76.15 15.08 27.87
N ALA A 717 75.26 14.13 27.61
CA ALA A 717 75.58 12.89 26.95
C ALA A 717 74.35 12.44 26.15
N ALA A 718 74.56 11.54 25.21
CA ALA A 718 73.46 10.93 24.47
C ALA A 718 73.83 9.50 24.13
N ASP A 719 72.92 8.60 24.44
CA ASP A 719 72.94 7.26 23.89
C ASP A 719 71.71 7.06 22.99
N ALA A 720 71.92 6.46 21.82
CA ALA A 720 70.89 6.36 20.80
C ALA A 720 70.09 5.06 20.86
N LEU A 721 70.55 4.07 21.62
CA LEU A 721 70.01 2.71 21.60
C LEU A 721 69.43 2.33 22.95
N SER A 722 70.26 2.09 23.97
CA SER A 722 69.78 1.76 25.32
C SER A 722 69.37 2.99 26.13
N GLY A 723 69.84 4.19 25.75
CA GLY A 723 69.58 5.42 26.50
C GLY A 723 70.43 5.49 27.78
N LEU A 724 70.36 6.60 28.51
CA LEU A 724 71.27 6.85 29.64
C LEU A 724 70.72 6.32 30.97
N ASP A 725 71.60 5.85 31.85
CA ASP A 725 71.26 5.38 33.21
C ASP A 725 71.68 6.40 34.29
N LYS A 726 72.98 6.71 34.34
CA LYS A 726 73.55 7.56 35.40
C LYS A 726 74.88 8.21 35.02
N ALA A 727 75.26 9.24 35.77
CA ALA A 727 76.63 9.76 35.79
C ALA A 727 77.24 9.73 37.18
N THR A 728 78.47 9.25 37.30
CA THR A 728 79.25 9.21 38.54
C THR A 728 80.24 10.37 38.58
N PHE A 729 80.00 11.32 39.48
CA PHE A 729 80.84 12.48 39.73
C PHE A 729 81.90 12.19 40.80
N PRO A 730 83.17 12.61 40.61
CA PRO A 730 84.26 12.35 41.55
C PRO A 730 84.28 13.36 42.71
N ASN A 731 85.05 13.07 43.76
CA ASN A 731 85.31 14.04 44.83
C ASN A 731 86.27 15.14 44.33
N THR A 732 85.94 16.41 44.60
CA THR A 732 86.78 17.59 44.32
C THR A 732 86.84 18.52 45.54
N VAL A 733 86.32 19.75 45.49
CA VAL A 733 86.19 20.63 46.69
C VAL A 733 85.17 20.09 47.71
N SER A 734 84.28 19.20 47.27
CA SER A 734 83.37 18.41 48.10
C SER A 734 83.25 16.98 47.55
N ASP A 735 82.59 16.09 48.29
CA ASP A 735 82.32 14.72 47.83
C ASP A 735 81.44 14.72 46.54
N GLY A 736 81.74 13.78 45.64
CA GLY A 736 80.94 13.44 44.47
C GLY A 736 79.94 12.32 44.74
N GLY A 737 79.20 11.89 43.71
CA GLY A 737 78.20 10.82 43.81
C GLY A 737 77.61 10.44 42.45
N ASP A 738 76.67 9.50 42.48
CA ASP A 738 75.89 9.10 41.30
C ASP A 738 74.69 10.04 41.15
N ASP A 739 74.53 10.60 39.96
CA ASP A 739 73.33 11.32 39.53
C ASP A 739 72.53 10.45 38.56
N SER A 740 71.28 10.16 38.93
CA SER A 740 70.37 9.24 38.23
C SER A 740 68.94 9.47 38.73
N PRO A 741 67.92 9.35 37.86
CA PRO A 741 67.99 9.11 36.41
C PRO A 741 68.41 10.38 35.63
N PRO A 742 68.79 10.27 34.33
CA PRO A 742 69.12 11.43 33.51
C PRO A 742 67.95 12.44 33.40
N GLU A 743 68.28 13.72 33.38
CA GLU A 743 67.33 14.81 33.15
C GLU A 743 66.98 14.99 31.66
N GLU A 744 65.74 15.44 31.41
CA GLU A 744 65.31 15.90 30.09
C GLU A 744 65.77 17.35 29.86
N GLY A 745 66.65 17.57 28.88
CA GLY A 745 67.10 18.92 28.55
C GLY A 745 68.37 18.97 27.72
N ASP A 746 68.99 20.15 27.70
CA ASP A 746 70.25 20.37 26.99
C ASP A 746 71.45 19.65 27.66
N TRP A 747 71.28 19.18 28.89
CA TRP A 747 72.20 18.40 29.71
C TRP A 747 71.40 17.33 30.46
N GLN A 748 72.07 16.25 30.87
CA GLN A 748 71.43 15.04 31.41
C GLN A 748 71.79 14.80 32.87
N PHE A 749 72.94 15.29 33.32
CA PHE A 749 73.38 15.10 34.69
C PHE A 749 73.97 16.39 35.24
N ASP A 750 73.73 16.68 36.50
CA ASP A 750 74.42 17.75 37.19
C ASP A 750 74.89 17.40 38.60
N TRP A 751 75.93 18.11 39.02
CA TRP A 751 76.43 17.99 40.38
C TRP A 751 76.87 19.35 40.90
N VAL A 752 76.44 19.66 42.11
CA VAL A 752 76.81 20.90 42.81
C VAL A 752 77.96 20.62 43.76
N TYR A 753 79.11 21.22 43.50
CA TYR A 753 80.23 21.23 44.42
C TYR A 753 80.21 22.53 45.24
N SER A 754 80.41 22.42 46.55
CA SER A 754 80.39 23.58 47.47
C SER A 754 81.66 23.61 48.33
N PHE A 755 82.16 24.81 48.63
CA PHE A 755 83.35 25.05 49.44
C PHE A 755 83.12 26.18 50.45
N ASP A 756 83.75 26.08 51.62
CA ASP A 756 83.64 27.05 52.71
C ASP A 756 84.87 27.98 52.78
N ALA A 757 84.68 29.19 53.33
CA ALA A 757 85.79 30.13 53.58
C ALA A 757 86.86 29.51 54.49
N GLY A 758 88.10 29.41 54.00
CA GLY A 758 89.21 28.75 54.69
C GLY A 758 89.04 27.24 54.91
N GLY A 759 88.22 26.58 54.10
CA GLY A 759 87.98 25.13 54.14
C GLY A 759 89.22 24.30 53.77
N GLU A 760 89.29 23.06 54.26
CA GLU A 760 90.33 22.13 53.85
C GLU A 760 90.05 21.64 52.42
N THR A 761 91.01 21.80 51.52
CA THR A 761 90.91 21.28 50.16
C THR A 761 91.18 19.79 50.12
N TYR A 762 90.37 19.04 49.37
CA TYR A 762 90.71 17.65 49.08
C TYR A 762 91.87 17.64 48.09
N GLY A 763 93.12 17.52 48.52
CA GLY A 763 94.23 17.22 47.62
C GLY A 763 95.06 18.43 47.18
N ALA A 764 95.61 18.35 45.95
CA ALA A 764 96.51 19.38 45.43
C ALA A 764 95.73 20.65 45.05
N PRO A 765 96.37 21.83 45.09
CA PRO A 765 95.73 23.10 44.70
C PRO A 765 95.02 23.04 43.34
N ARG A 766 95.57 22.27 42.37
CA ARG A 766 94.97 21.95 41.07
C ARG A 766 94.71 20.45 40.89
N GLN A 767 93.52 20.08 40.43
CA GLN A 767 93.10 18.69 40.21
C GLN A 767 92.28 18.52 38.94
N THR A 768 92.46 17.39 38.25
CA THR A 768 91.60 16.95 37.13
C THR A 768 90.58 15.93 37.64
N ALA A 769 89.30 16.24 37.47
CA ALA A 769 88.16 15.43 37.90
C ALA A 769 87.57 14.67 36.69
N THR A 770 87.46 13.34 36.78
CA THR A 770 86.85 12.49 35.74
C THR A 770 85.45 12.04 36.14
N ILE A 771 84.46 12.34 35.31
CA ILE A 771 83.07 11.92 35.44
C ILE A 771 82.83 10.74 34.48
N TYR A 772 82.17 9.68 34.96
CA TYR A 772 81.77 8.54 34.13
C TYR A 772 80.27 8.56 33.87
N VAL A 773 79.85 8.44 32.62
CA VAL A 773 78.44 8.35 32.21
C VAL A 773 78.17 6.94 31.73
N TYR A 774 77.08 6.34 32.20
CA TYR A 774 76.67 4.98 31.85
C TYR A 774 75.34 5.02 31.08
N ASP A 775 75.21 4.15 30.08
CA ASP A 775 73.92 3.83 29.47
C ASP A 775 73.15 2.75 30.26
N ASN A 776 71.93 2.41 29.81
CA ASN A 776 71.10 1.38 30.45
C ASN A 776 71.62 -0.06 30.24
N ALA A 777 72.50 -0.29 29.27
CA ALA A 777 73.25 -1.55 29.12
C ALA A 777 74.49 -1.61 30.04
N GLY A 778 74.88 -0.50 30.67
CA GLY A 778 76.04 -0.37 31.55
C GLY A 778 77.36 -0.02 30.85
N ASN A 779 77.36 0.37 29.57
CA ASN A 779 78.56 0.81 28.87
C ASN A 779 79.00 2.21 29.36
N PRO A 780 80.30 2.40 29.69
CA PRO A 780 80.80 3.68 30.21
C PRO A 780 81.40 4.62 29.15
N ALA A 781 81.11 5.91 29.25
CA ALA A 781 81.84 7.03 28.65
C ALA A 781 82.42 7.95 29.74
N SER A 782 83.44 8.77 29.43
CA SER A 782 84.05 9.64 30.45
C SER A 782 84.38 11.05 29.94
N VAL A 783 84.20 12.05 30.81
CA VAL A 783 84.55 13.46 30.57
C VAL A 783 85.34 14.03 31.76
N THR A 784 86.15 15.07 31.52
CA THR A 784 87.01 15.69 32.54
C THR A 784 86.89 17.20 32.63
N PHE A 785 87.05 17.75 33.83
CA PHE A 785 87.25 19.19 34.09
C PHE A 785 88.34 19.39 35.16
N ASP A 786 88.95 20.57 35.21
CA ASP A 786 89.93 20.93 36.24
C ASP A 786 89.29 21.81 37.32
N VAL A 787 89.74 21.65 38.56
CA VAL A 787 89.44 22.54 39.67
C VAL A 787 90.75 23.03 40.26
N ASP A 788 90.90 24.35 40.38
CA ASP A 788 92.13 25.02 40.80
C ASP A 788 91.84 26.06 41.88
N GLN A 789 92.65 26.09 42.92
CA GLN A 789 92.49 27.03 44.02
C GLN A 789 93.36 28.27 43.77
N ASP A 790 92.73 29.43 43.56
CA ASP A 790 93.42 30.67 43.23
C ASP A 790 93.73 31.51 44.48
N TYR A 791 95.01 31.55 44.83
CA TYR A 791 95.57 32.36 45.92
C TYR A 791 96.42 33.53 45.41
N VAL A 792 96.43 33.79 44.10
CA VAL A 792 97.37 34.74 43.49
C VAL A 792 96.73 36.11 43.40
N ASN A 793 97.13 37.02 44.29
CA ASN A 793 96.62 38.39 44.27
C ASN A 793 96.92 39.09 42.92
N PRO A 794 95.98 39.88 42.36
CA PRO A 794 96.24 40.71 41.19
C PRO A 794 97.28 41.79 41.50
N SER A 795 97.91 42.34 40.46
CA SER A 795 98.87 43.45 40.62
C SER A 795 98.16 44.76 40.98
N ALA A 796 98.86 45.67 41.69
CA ALA A 796 98.35 47.02 41.94
C ALA A 796 98.54 47.90 40.69
N PRO A 797 97.66 48.91 40.43
CA PRO A 797 97.96 49.96 39.47
C PRO A 797 99.33 50.57 39.77
N THR A 798 100.16 50.82 38.75
CA THR A 798 101.55 51.27 38.95
C THR A 798 101.75 52.76 38.75
N SER A 799 100.81 53.44 38.08
CA SER A 799 100.79 54.88 37.91
C SER A 799 99.38 55.42 38.13
N ILE A 800 99.29 56.42 39.01
CA ILE A 800 98.09 57.23 39.21
C ILE A 800 98.52 58.69 39.11
N THR A 801 97.74 59.51 38.41
CA THR A 801 98.03 60.94 38.21
C THR A 801 96.77 61.76 38.45
N MET A 802 96.90 62.85 39.20
CA MET A 802 95.82 63.82 39.41
C MET A 802 96.06 65.09 38.59
N ASN A 803 95.13 65.41 37.69
CA ASN A 803 95.26 66.50 36.73
C ASN A 803 94.20 67.61 36.97
N ALA A 804 94.62 68.87 36.84
CA ALA A 804 93.77 70.07 36.73
C ALA A 804 93.35 70.33 35.26
N ASP A 805 92.42 71.25 34.99
CA ASP A 805 91.61 71.35 33.76
C ASP A 805 92.32 71.75 32.43
N GLY A 806 93.44 71.10 32.08
CA GLY A 806 93.84 70.92 30.69
C GLY A 806 94.53 72.10 29.98
N TRP A 807 95.48 72.80 30.63
CA TRP A 807 96.79 73.25 30.05
C TRP A 807 97.72 73.97 31.08
N ASP A 808 98.96 73.45 31.18
CA ASP A 808 100.23 73.95 31.78
C ASP A 808 100.62 73.65 33.26
N ASP A 809 101.68 72.82 33.36
CA ASP A 809 102.77 72.66 34.36
C ASP A 809 102.46 72.23 35.83
N PRO A 810 102.82 70.99 36.25
CA PRO A 810 102.46 70.36 37.54
C PRO A 810 103.27 70.88 38.76
N THR A 811 103.64 72.16 38.82
CA THR A 811 104.46 72.68 39.95
C THR A 811 103.98 73.98 40.59
N THR A 812 102.73 74.40 40.41
CA THR A 812 102.17 75.55 41.15
C THR A 812 100.74 75.31 41.65
N TYR A 813 100.46 75.78 42.88
CA TYR A 813 99.13 75.80 43.51
C TYR A 813 98.02 76.25 42.54
N ASP A 814 96.98 75.42 42.44
CA ASP A 814 95.83 75.63 41.58
C ASP A 814 94.56 75.91 42.42
N ASN A 815 93.57 76.58 41.85
CA ASN A 815 92.33 77.00 42.50
C ASN A 815 91.07 76.37 41.89
N ASP A 816 91.21 75.35 41.05
CA ASP A 816 90.09 74.60 40.50
C ASP A 816 89.42 73.67 41.52
N ILE A 817 88.09 73.52 41.40
CA ILE A 817 87.25 72.71 42.30
C ILE A 817 86.98 71.32 41.71
N GLN A 818 87.36 71.08 40.46
CA GLN A 818 87.18 69.81 39.75
C GLN A 818 88.53 69.26 39.33
N ILE A 819 88.80 68.00 39.70
CA ILE A 819 90.05 67.29 39.38
C ILE A 819 89.76 65.97 38.68
N PHE A 820 90.66 65.54 37.81
CA PHE A 820 90.58 64.26 37.10
C PHE A 820 91.67 63.32 37.62
N VAL A 821 91.28 62.11 38.01
CA VAL A 821 92.21 61.09 38.49
C VAL A 821 92.32 60.02 37.42
N GLU A 822 93.52 59.84 36.88
CA GLU A 822 93.83 58.84 35.87
C GLU A 822 94.72 57.73 36.45
N TRP A 823 94.53 56.48 36.01
CA TRP A 823 95.38 55.35 36.41
C TRP A 823 95.62 54.34 35.27
N ASP A 824 96.75 53.63 35.36
CA ASP A 824 97.02 52.49 34.48
C ASP A 824 96.27 51.23 34.93
N THR A 825 96.00 50.35 33.98
CA THR A 825 95.36 49.06 34.28
C THR A 825 96.28 48.19 35.11
N ALA A 826 95.79 47.66 36.23
CA ALA A 826 96.39 46.50 36.86
C ALA A 826 96.43 45.33 35.85
N SER A 827 97.47 44.52 35.92
CA SER A 827 97.55 43.26 35.17
C SER A 827 96.97 42.11 36.00
N PRO A 828 96.19 41.20 35.39
CA PRO A 828 95.83 39.94 36.03
C PRO A 828 97.11 39.14 36.35
N PRO A 829 97.05 38.17 37.28
CA PRO A 829 98.23 37.40 37.66
C PRO A 829 98.82 36.62 36.47
N ASP A 830 100.13 36.76 36.22
CA ASP A 830 100.83 36.07 35.11
C ASP A 830 100.84 34.52 35.23
N ASP A 831 100.50 33.99 36.41
CA ASP A 831 100.62 32.56 36.78
C ASP A 831 99.26 31.85 36.94
N GLY A 832 98.24 32.26 36.17
CA GLY A 832 96.99 31.48 36.04
C GLY A 832 96.00 31.64 37.20
N GLY A 833 95.86 32.87 37.71
CA GLY A 833 94.75 33.25 38.59
C GLY A 833 93.58 33.84 37.79
N SER A 834 92.51 34.19 38.50
CA SER A 834 91.31 34.81 37.93
C SER A 834 91.58 36.24 37.42
N ASP A 835 90.79 36.67 36.44
CA ASP A 835 90.93 38.01 35.86
C ASP A 835 90.52 39.10 36.86
N ILE A 836 90.87 40.36 36.56
CA ILE A 836 90.45 41.50 37.38
C ILE A 836 88.93 41.67 37.32
N TYR A 837 88.29 41.76 38.49
CA TYR A 837 86.86 42.01 38.66
C TYR A 837 86.51 43.50 38.58
N SER A 838 87.16 44.37 39.37
CA SER A 838 86.94 45.83 39.33
C SER A 838 88.06 46.61 40.04
N TYR A 839 88.09 47.91 39.81
CA TYR A 839 88.89 48.87 40.57
C TYR A 839 88.06 49.52 41.68
N TYR A 840 88.71 49.78 42.79
CA TYR A 840 88.12 50.40 43.97
C TYR A 840 88.97 51.58 44.38
N GLY A 841 88.35 52.75 44.56
CA GLY A 841 89.08 53.98 44.91
C GLY A 841 88.31 54.94 45.80
N ASP A 842 89.05 55.63 46.67
CA ASP A 842 88.53 56.53 47.70
C ASP A 842 89.57 57.61 48.02
N PHE A 843 89.13 58.82 48.37
CA PHE A 843 90.00 59.83 48.99
C PHE A 843 90.31 59.45 50.44
N GLU A 844 91.58 59.58 50.84
CA GLU A 844 92.07 59.40 52.22
C GLU A 844 91.83 58.01 52.85
N ASN A 845 91.48 56.99 52.05
CA ASN A 845 91.32 55.61 52.51
C ASN A 845 92.35 54.69 51.86
N THR A 846 93.37 54.27 52.62
CA THR A 846 94.46 53.40 52.14
C THR A 846 94.03 51.98 51.73
N ALA A 847 92.78 51.59 51.99
CA ALA A 847 92.20 50.31 51.55
C ALA A 847 90.82 50.59 50.94
N PRO A 848 90.79 51.17 49.74
CA PRO A 848 89.55 51.65 49.16
C PRO A 848 88.56 50.51 48.93
N THR A 849 87.29 50.78 49.20
CA THR A 849 86.18 49.83 49.08
C THR A 849 85.03 50.35 48.24
N SER A 850 85.08 51.63 47.84
CA SER A 850 84.12 52.16 46.87
C SER A 850 84.50 51.70 45.48
N ASP A 851 83.59 50.94 44.85
CA ASP A 851 83.76 50.47 43.48
C ASP A 851 83.64 51.66 42.53
N ILE A 852 84.65 51.81 41.67
CA ILE A 852 84.71 52.88 40.67
C ILE A 852 84.64 52.34 39.23
N GLY A 853 84.46 51.03 39.07
CA GLY A 853 84.21 50.35 37.82
C GLY A 853 85.46 49.83 37.10
N THR A 854 85.23 49.11 36.00
CA THR A 854 86.24 48.35 35.25
C THR A 854 86.86 49.09 34.07
N ASP A 855 86.15 50.10 33.51
CA ASP A 855 86.44 50.67 32.18
C ASP A 855 86.88 52.15 32.20
N LEU A 856 86.96 52.76 33.38
CA LEU A 856 87.37 54.15 33.53
C LEU A 856 88.86 54.16 33.90
N GLN A 857 89.71 54.70 33.02
CA GLN A 857 91.11 55.06 33.34
C GLN A 857 91.21 56.54 33.74
N GLU A 858 90.06 57.19 33.93
CA GLU A 858 89.89 58.57 34.32
C GLU A 858 88.55 58.74 35.05
N ILE A 859 88.53 59.39 36.20
CA ILE A 859 87.30 59.77 36.89
C ILE A 859 87.38 61.24 37.33
N ALA A 860 86.28 61.97 37.14
CA ALA A 860 86.17 63.37 37.54
C ALA A 860 85.58 63.48 38.94
N TYR A 861 86.28 64.17 39.84
CA TYR A 861 85.80 64.46 41.19
C TYR A 861 85.62 65.96 41.41
N CYS A 862 84.46 66.34 41.97
CA CYS A 862 84.23 67.70 42.45
C CYS A 862 84.57 67.76 43.95
N LEU A 863 85.54 68.59 44.31
CA LEU A 863 86.03 68.76 45.68
C LEU A 863 85.11 69.66 46.54
N GLU A 864 83.83 69.83 46.18
CA GLU A 864 82.90 70.71 46.91
C GLU A 864 82.72 70.32 48.38
N GLU A 865 82.91 69.05 48.74
CA GLU A 865 82.84 68.56 50.12
C GLU A 865 84.13 68.79 50.93
N TYR A 866 85.23 69.19 50.27
CA TYR A 866 86.53 69.46 50.89
C TYR A 866 86.76 70.98 50.99
N THR A 867 86.14 71.62 52.00
CA THR A 867 85.99 73.10 52.09
C THR A 867 87.15 73.86 52.77
N GLY A 868 88.38 73.31 52.79
CA GLY A 868 89.55 73.99 53.36
C GLY A 868 90.83 73.77 52.55
N PRO A 869 91.75 74.76 52.48
CA PRO A 869 93.03 74.57 51.79
C PRO A 869 93.86 73.48 52.48
N GLY A 870 94.20 72.40 51.77
CA GLY A 870 94.90 71.22 52.27
C GLY A 870 95.43 70.30 51.15
N TRP A 871 96.19 69.26 51.53
CA TRP A 871 96.63 68.19 50.63
C TRP A 871 95.65 67.02 50.75
N TYR A 872 95.22 66.42 49.63
CA TYR A 872 94.26 65.31 49.60
C TYR A 872 94.77 64.18 48.70
N THR A 873 94.89 62.97 49.23
CA THR A 873 95.41 61.79 48.54
C THR A 873 94.27 60.87 48.09
N TYR A 874 94.24 60.49 46.81
CA TYR A 874 93.33 59.46 46.30
C TYR A 874 94.01 58.10 46.25
N TYR A 875 93.36 57.06 46.77
CA TYR A 875 93.86 55.68 46.76
C TYR A 875 93.04 54.83 45.80
N ILE A 876 93.71 53.90 45.13
CA ILE A 876 93.08 52.94 44.22
C ILE A 876 93.71 51.53 44.34
N ARG A 877 92.90 50.48 44.25
CA ARG A 877 93.35 49.08 44.11
C ARG A 877 92.40 48.28 43.21
N ALA A 878 92.85 47.12 42.76
CA ALA A 878 92.05 46.17 42.00
C ALA A 878 91.63 44.98 42.88
N LYS A 879 90.55 44.31 42.49
CA LYS A 879 90.12 43.02 43.03
C LYS A 879 89.97 42.04 41.88
N ASP A 880 90.39 40.79 42.02
CA ASP A 880 90.14 39.74 41.03
C ASP A 880 88.75 39.11 41.21
N ARG A 881 88.40 38.17 40.32
CA ARG A 881 87.06 37.55 40.26
C ARG A 881 86.81 36.48 41.32
N VAL A 882 87.84 35.93 41.95
CA VAL A 882 87.66 34.96 43.05
C VAL A 882 87.79 35.59 44.44
N GLY A 883 88.04 36.90 44.54
CA GLY A 883 87.97 37.63 45.79
C GLY A 883 89.26 38.30 46.24
N ASN A 884 90.39 38.00 45.61
CA ASN A 884 91.71 38.46 46.04
C ASN A 884 91.92 39.94 45.68
N TRP A 885 92.51 40.68 46.62
CA TRP A 885 92.76 42.12 46.47
C TRP A 885 94.20 42.40 46.07
N SER A 886 94.41 43.32 45.14
CA SER A 886 95.74 43.85 44.87
C SER A 886 96.20 44.83 45.94
N GLY A 887 97.49 45.18 45.89
CA GLY A 887 98.02 46.32 46.65
C GLY A 887 97.39 47.65 46.22
N THR A 888 97.64 48.71 46.97
CA THR A 888 97.03 50.03 46.74
C THR A 888 98.03 51.04 46.21
N ALA A 889 97.62 51.81 45.19
CA ALA A 889 98.35 52.95 44.62
C ALA A 889 97.68 54.28 45.00
N SER A 890 98.41 55.39 44.96
CA SER A 890 97.85 56.71 45.33
C SER A 890 98.63 57.90 44.76
N ASP A 891 97.95 59.04 44.58
CA ASP A 891 98.53 60.36 44.23
C ASP A 891 97.89 61.51 45.07
N SER A 892 98.51 62.69 45.20
CA SER A 892 98.13 63.76 46.17
C SER A 892 98.13 65.20 45.68
#